data_AF-A0A0G4LI80-F1
#
_entry.id   AF-A0A0G4LI80-F1
#
_cell.length_a   1.000
_cell.length_b   1.000
_cell.length_c   1.000
_cell.angle_alpha   90.00
_cell.angle_beta   90.00
_cell.angle_gamma   90.00
#
_symmetry.space_group_name_H-M   'P 1'
#
loop_
_entity.id
_entity.type
_entity.pdbx_description
1 polymer ?
#
loop_
_entity_poly.entity_id
_entity_poly.type
_entity_poly.pdbx_seq_one_letter_code
_entity_poly.pdbx_strand_id
1 'polypeptide(L)'
;MTICNVVCSTPKGGLKTLRSKLQPKGSNILHELPKTPTRTRFAPSPTGYLHLGSLRTALYNWLLARATGGQFLIRVEDTDQTRLVEDALPRLLKDLKWAELDWDEGPDIGGPFGPYVQSERLHHYTKHAEHLIETGHAYRCFCTAEELERHKQQTLDGGSLVNYPGTCRSVPPHQAARRAANGESHVIRFRSEGRPSFTDVVYGRYQKNEDESDFILMKTDGYPTYHFANVVDDHLMEITHVIRGVEWLISTPKHIALYDAFKWTPPTFAHAGLLCGPNGEKLSKRNRTIDIDIGAYRDQGILPSALNNWLALLGWSPSKNASAKGDVFPSMDELAKKFSLKFTKGNTQTNPEKLPILQRAHLTHLLRTAPASDARLTTTLIDPLLKSIDAQGLLEVTEEKVGDALLEIHEEQFWLLPDPPIMLALKIQTDVSHFDRFPEYTDPFEIPTEIMATAVPPRNKALGTVLAESQEPSRHPSPQPTHFSVPHLSQANGNGHRVLRSATVGYVAPEFLLRLAKSRSMIVNFDISKLSKDGYRVLCEDANITLPTGEVVGNGTTFRNTYHLRDTGMTDIFVPCGGRPESIDLITVNKLIKDGKSTIPYIVEGANLFITQDAKLRLEAAGCIIYKDASANKGGVTSSSLEVLASLSFDDESFRQHMCHDAKGVAPQFYKDYVKQVQAKICENAQLEFEAIWREHEKSGVERSILSDRLSVAITDLDEELQHSDMWKDERTRRSVLADALPNLLLDKIGLDTIISRVPDAYLRAIFGSYLASRFVYEFGISPGQFAFYDFMSKRMAKIQ
;
A
#
# COMPACT_ATOMS: atom_id res chain seq x y z
N MET A 1 -20.42 25.49 -74.64
CA MET A 1 -21.61 24.71 -74.23
C MET A 1 -22.17 25.32 -72.94
N THR A 2 -23.27 26.05 -73.07
CA THR A 2 -24.47 26.13 -72.19
C THR A 2 -24.24 26.06 -70.66
N ILE A 3 -24.24 27.19 -69.92
CA ILE A 3 -25.37 27.90 -69.26
C ILE A 3 -25.89 27.21 -67.97
N CYS A 4 -25.60 27.87 -66.83
CA CYS A 4 -26.51 28.37 -65.76
C CYS A 4 -27.48 27.46 -64.98
N ASN A 5 -27.41 27.65 -63.64
CA ASN A 5 -28.49 27.86 -62.65
C ASN A 5 -29.72 26.92 -62.60
N VAL A 6 -30.01 26.38 -61.40
CA VAL A 6 -31.24 26.69 -60.63
C VAL A 6 -30.97 26.58 -59.11
N VAL A 7 -31.55 27.53 -58.38
CA VAL A 7 -31.47 27.85 -56.95
C VAL A 7 -32.67 27.26 -56.16
N CYS A 8 -32.44 26.97 -54.87
CA CYS A 8 -33.37 26.86 -53.72
C CYS A 8 -34.52 25.82 -53.70
N SER A 9 -34.52 25.00 -52.65
CA SER A 9 -35.49 25.15 -51.54
C SER A 9 -35.15 24.22 -50.36
N THR A 10 -35.00 24.81 -49.17
CA THR A 10 -35.09 24.07 -47.89
C THR A 10 -36.56 23.83 -47.55
N PRO A 11 -36.87 22.64 -47.00
CA PRO A 11 -37.77 22.59 -45.85
C PRO A 11 -37.13 21.88 -44.65
N LYS A 12 -37.35 22.48 -43.49
CA LYS A 12 -37.03 21.97 -42.15
C LYS A 12 -37.73 20.63 -41.89
N GLY A 13 -37.05 19.68 -41.24
CA GLY A 13 -37.70 18.63 -40.46
C GLY A 13 -37.06 17.25 -40.51
N GLY A 14 -36.36 16.88 -39.42
CA GLY A 14 -36.41 15.52 -38.87
C GLY A 14 -35.57 14.42 -39.53
N LEU A 15 -34.24 14.43 -39.36
CA LEU A 15 -33.48 13.18 -39.41
C LEU A 15 -33.58 12.45 -38.06
N LYS A 16 -34.42 11.42 -37.99
CA LYS A 16 -34.22 10.30 -37.05
C LYS A 16 -34.21 8.99 -37.83
N THR A 17 -33.19 8.19 -37.50
CA THR A 17 -33.09 6.73 -37.67
C THR A 17 -33.06 6.16 -39.09
N LEU A 18 -31.85 6.03 -39.65
CA LEU A 18 -31.44 4.95 -40.56
C LEU A 18 -29.90 4.87 -40.68
N ARG A 19 -29.22 4.64 -39.55
CA ARG A 19 -27.82 4.17 -39.49
C ARG A 19 -27.66 3.21 -38.32
N SER A 20 -28.32 2.05 -38.39
CA SER A 20 -28.15 0.97 -37.39
C SER A 20 -28.03 -0.43 -37.97
N LYS A 21 -27.80 -0.58 -39.28
CA LYS A 21 -27.56 -1.88 -39.89
C LYS A 21 -26.42 -1.79 -40.90
N LEU A 22 -25.20 -1.85 -40.37
CA LEU A 22 -23.94 -2.27 -41.00
C LEU A 22 -22.81 -2.04 -39.97
N GLN A 23 -22.89 -2.72 -38.82
CA GLN A 23 -21.71 -2.97 -38.00
C GLN A 23 -21.32 -4.43 -38.24
N PRO A 24 -20.09 -4.71 -38.71
CA PRO A 24 -19.55 -6.07 -38.64
C PRO A 24 -19.58 -6.50 -37.17
N LYS A 25 -20.00 -7.74 -36.89
CA LYS A 25 -19.84 -8.35 -35.56
C LYS A 25 -18.36 -8.22 -35.18
N GLY A 26 -18.05 -7.32 -34.25
CA GLY A 26 -16.67 -6.94 -33.92
C GLY A 26 -15.88 -8.12 -33.37
N SER A 27 -14.86 -8.56 -34.09
CA SER A 27 -13.73 -9.25 -33.49
C SER A 27 -13.00 -8.27 -32.55
N ASN A 28 -12.52 -8.77 -31.42
CA ASN A 28 -11.78 -8.01 -30.40
C ASN A 28 -10.35 -7.64 -30.90
N ILE A 29 -10.24 -6.82 -31.95
CA ILE A 29 -8.96 -6.46 -32.59
C ILE A 29 -8.01 -5.73 -31.61
N LEU A 30 -8.54 -5.05 -30.59
CA LEU A 30 -7.73 -4.30 -29.60
C LEU A 30 -6.87 -5.17 -28.68
N HIS A 31 -7.13 -6.48 -28.59
CA HIS A 31 -6.42 -7.37 -27.65
C HIS A 31 -5.40 -8.28 -28.34
N GLU A 32 -5.38 -8.29 -29.68
CA GLU A 32 -4.39 -9.04 -30.45
C GLU A 32 -3.06 -8.30 -30.45
N LEU A 33 -1.96 -9.05 -30.46
CA LEU A 33 -0.64 -8.44 -30.62
C LEU A 33 -0.53 -7.77 -32.01
N PRO A 34 0.16 -6.63 -32.10
CA PRO A 34 0.41 -6.00 -33.39
C PRO A 34 1.24 -6.92 -34.29
N LYS A 35 0.98 -6.86 -35.60
CA LYS A 35 1.70 -7.66 -36.61
C LYS A 35 3.10 -7.12 -36.93
N THR A 36 3.40 -5.90 -36.49
CA THR A 36 4.68 -5.23 -36.68
C THR A 36 5.45 -5.19 -35.37
N PRO A 37 6.79 -5.29 -35.41
CA PRO A 37 7.64 -5.16 -34.22
C PRO A 37 7.32 -3.90 -33.42
N THR A 38 7.11 -4.04 -32.11
CA THR A 38 6.82 -2.89 -31.24
C THR A 38 8.07 -2.30 -30.63
N ARG A 39 8.15 -0.97 -30.58
CA ARG A 39 9.07 -0.27 -29.67
C ARG A 39 8.32 0.12 -28.39
N THR A 40 8.80 -0.36 -27.24
CA THR A 40 8.23 -0.16 -25.90
C THR A 40 9.29 0.34 -24.94
N ARG A 41 8.90 1.11 -23.91
CA ARG A 41 9.85 1.66 -22.94
C ARG A 41 9.44 1.43 -21.50
N PHE A 42 10.43 1.20 -20.65
CA PHE A 42 10.33 1.43 -19.22
C PHE A 42 10.97 2.78 -18.87
N ALA A 43 10.17 3.69 -18.32
CA ALA A 43 10.56 5.08 -18.08
C ALA A 43 10.46 5.46 -16.58
N PRO A 44 11.36 4.96 -15.72
CA PRO A 44 11.33 5.26 -14.29
C PRO A 44 11.99 6.60 -13.97
N SER A 45 11.48 7.27 -12.94
CA SER A 45 12.18 8.37 -12.28
C SER A 45 13.08 7.84 -11.17
N PRO A 46 14.37 8.24 -11.08
CA PRO A 46 15.30 7.78 -10.05
C PRO A 46 15.05 8.49 -8.71
N THR A 47 13.80 8.53 -8.26
CA THR A 47 13.38 9.16 -6.98
C THR A 47 13.19 8.15 -5.86
N GLY A 48 13.68 6.92 -6.06
CA GLY A 48 13.54 5.78 -5.16
C GLY A 48 13.88 4.49 -5.88
N TYR A 49 13.91 3.39 -5.12
CA TYR A 49 14.27 2.08 -5.65
C TYR A 49 13.13 1.42 -6.42
N LEU A 50 13.49 0.51 -7.33
CA LEU A 50 12.56 -0.30 -8.10
C LEU A 50 11.66 -1.09 -7.14
N HIS A 51 10.35 -1.00 -7.36
CA HIS A 51 9.37 -1.75 -6.59
C HIS A 51 8.59 -2.72 -7.46
N LEU A 52 7.92 -3.69 -6.84
CA LEU A 52 7.19 -4.78 -7.51
C LEU A 52 6.24 -4.32 -8.63
N GLY A 53 5.43 -3.28 -8.37
CA GLY A 53 4.54 -2.70 -9.40
C GLY A 53 5.26 -2.08 -10.61
N SER A 54 6.44 -1.50 -10.39
CA SER A 54 7.27 -0.93 -11.45
C SER A 54 7.97 -2.04 -12.23
N LEU A 55 8.46 -3.09 -11.56
CA LEU A 55 9.00 -4.29 -12.21
C LEU A 55 7.96 -4.96 -13.11
N ARG A 56 6.71 -5.11 -12.64
CA ARG A 56 5.61 -5.62 -13.49
C ARG A 56 5.38 -4.75 -14.74
N THR A 57 5.50 -3.43 -14.62
CA THR A 57 5.36 -2.52 -15.76
C THR A 57 6.52 -2.72 -16.76
N ALA A 58 7.76 -2.85 -16.26
CA ALA A 58 8.91 -3.19 -17.09
C ALA A 58 8.69 -4.53 -17.82
N LEU A 59 8.27 -5.55 -17.07
CA LEU A 59 7.97 -6.89 -17.58
C LEU A 59 6.92 -6.88 -18.70
N TYR A 60 5.79 -6.18 -18.56
CA TYR A 60 4.79 -6.12 -19.63
C TYR A 60 5.30 -5.43 -20.90
N ASN A 61 6.12 -4.39 -20.77
CA ASN A 61 6.75 -3.74 -21.92
C ASN A 61 7.77 -4.67 -22.59
N TRP A 62 8.57 -5.38 -21.80
CA TRP A 62 9.54 -6.38 -22.27
C TRP A 62 8.84 -7.53 -23.00
N LEU A 63 7.80 -8.12 -22.40
CA LEU A 63 7.02 -9.21 -22.99
C LEU A 63 6.38 -8.79 -24.32
N LEU A 64 5.83 -7.57 -24.42
CA LEU A 64 5.28 -7.07 -25.69
C LEU A 64 6.36 -6.94 -26.77
N ALA A 65 7.52 -6.38 -26.43
CA ALA A 65 8.64 -6.27 -27.36
C ALA A 65 9.08 -7.64 -27.85
N ARG A 66 9.36 -8.57 -26.93
CA ARG A 66 9.83 -9.93 -27.29
C ARG A 66 8.78 -10.73 -28.04
N ALA A 67 7.49 -10.62 -27.68
CA ALA A 67 6.40 -11.32 -28.37
C ALA A 67 6.20 -10.88 -29.83
N THR A 68 6.66 -9.67 -30.18
CA THR A 68 6.48 -9.08 -31.52
C THR A 68 7.80 -8.96 -32.30
N GLY A 69 8.92 -9.42 -31.74
CA GLY A 69 10.26 -9.24 -32.31
C GLY A 69 10.70 -7.77 -32.35
N GLY A 70 10.19 -6.96 -31.43
CA GLY A 70 10.48 -5.54 -31.28
C GLY A 70 11.54 -5.24 -30.22
N GLN A 71 11.58 -3.98 -29.78
CA GLN A 71 12.62 -3.45 -28.91
C GLN A 71 12.07 -2.90 -27.60
N PHE A 72 12.77 -3.20 -26.50
CA PHE A 72 12.51 -2.72 -25.16
C PHE A 72 13.62 -1.79 -24.70
N LEU A 73 13.26 -0.57 -24.26
CA LEU A 73 14.23 0.46 -23.91
C LEU A 73 14.06 0.96 -22.47
N ILE A 74 15.17 1.42 -21.89
CA ILE A 74 15.16 2.14 -20.61
C ILE A 74 15.39 3.63 -20.88
N ARG A 75 14.50 4.47 -20.36
CA ARG A 75 14.66 5.93 -20.35
C ARG A 75 14.58 6.46 -18.91
N VAL A 76 15.59 7.20 -18.47
CA VAL A 76 15.63 7.76 -17.11
C VAL A 76 14.93 9.11 -17.08
N GLU A 77 13.86 9.22 -16.29
CA GLU A 77 13.07 10.45 -16.17
C GLU A 77 13.46 11.24 -14.92
N ASP A 78 14.61 11.90 -14.98
CA ASP A 78 15.28 12.63 -13.89
C ASP A 78 15.04 14.15 -13.91
N THR A 79 13.94 14.60 -14.53
CA THR A 79 13.65 16.04 -14.70
C THR A 79 13.27 16.76 -13.39
N ASP A 80 12.96 16.01 -12.34
CA ASP A 80 12.78 16.51 -10.97
C ASP A 80 14.06 16.31 -10.14
N GLN A 81 14.98 17.25 -10.31
CA GLN A 81 16.31 17.24 -9.68
C GLN A 81 16.24 17.22 -8.14
N THR A 82 15.15 17.72 -7.53
CA THR A 82 15.04 17.83 -6.06
C THR A 82 14.76 16.49 -5.37
N ARG A 83 14.30 15.49 -6.14
CA ARG A 83 13.88 14.18 -5.62
C ARG A 83 14.82 13.05 -6.00
N LEU A 84 15.94 13.36 -6.65
CA LEU A 84 16.89 12.34 -7.11
C LEU A 84 17.52 11.59 -5.95
N VAL A 85 17.70 10.30 -6.14
CA VAL A 85 18.44 9.41 -5.24
C VAL A 85 19.65 8.90 -6.04
N GLU A 86 20.85 9.26 -5.59
CA GLU A 86 22.10 9.12 -6.36
C GLU A 86 22.38 7.67 -6.80
N ASP A 87 22.11 6.69 -5.94
CA ASP A 87 22.35 5.27 -6.22
C ASP A 87 21.15 4.55 -6.86
N ALA A 88 20.02 5.25 -7.08
CA ALA A 88 18.79 4.62 -7.58
C ALA A 88 18.93 4.12 -9.02
N LEU A 89 19.61 4.85 -9.90
CA LEU A 89 19.80 4.42 -11.30
C LEU A 89 20.72 3.18 -11.39
N PRO A 90 21.94 3.16 -10.80
CA PRO A 90 22.77 1.95 -10.78
C PRO A 90 22.04 0.74 -10.19
N ARG A 91 21.31 0.95 -9.08
CA ARG A 91 20.52 -0.12 -8.44
C ARG A 91 19.40 -0.62 -9.33
N LEU A 92 18.68 0.28 -9.99
CA LEU A 92 17.62 -0.05 -10.94
C LEU A 92 18.13 -0.97 -12.06
N LEU A 93 19.25 -0.60 -12.71
CA LEU A 93 19.80 -1.40 -13.80
C LEU A 93 20.26 -2.77 -13.31
N LYS A 94 20.85 -2.83 -12.11
CA LYS A 94 21.23 -4.10 -11.47
C LYS A 94 20.02 -4.99 -11.21
N ASP A 95 18.94 -4.44 -10.67
CA ASP A 95 17.74 -5.21 -10.34
C ASP A 95 16.99 -5.68 -11.60
N LEU A 96 16.97 -4.89 -12.68
CA LEU A 96 16.40 -5.33 -13.98
C LEU A 96 17.25 -6.42 -14.64
N LYS A 97 18.58 -6.32 -14.62
CA LYS A 97 19.48 -7.39 -15.09
C LYS A 97 19.28 -8.67 -14.30
N TRP A 98 19.18 -8.57 -12.96
CA TRP A 98 18.86 -9.73 -12.12
C TRP A 98 17.50 -10.32 -12.46
N ALA A 99 16.49 -9.49 -12.72
CA ALA A 99 15.16 -9.92 -13.10
C ALA A 99 15.07 -10.46 -14.54
N GLU A 100 16.19 -10.72 -15.24
CA GLU A 100 16.22 -11.21 -16.63
C GLU A 100 15.45 -10.33 -17.63
N LEU A 101 15.38 -9.03 -17.36
CA LEU A 101 14.77 -8.04 -18.26
C LEU A 101 15.89 -7.24 -18.93
N ASP A 102 16.50 -7.81 -19.94
CA ASP A 102 17.47 -7.14 -20.81
C ASP A 102 16.80 -6.05 -21.66
N TRP A 103 17.53 -5.00 -21.99
CA TRP A 103 17.05 -3.89 -22.82
C TRP A 103 17.95 -3.71 -24.05
N ASP A 104 17.33 -3.29 -25.14
CA ASP A 104 17.97 -3.14 -26.44
C ASP A 104 18.59 -1.73 -26.60
N GLU A 105 18.09 -0.76 -25.84
CA GLU A 105 18.56 0.62 -25.81
C GLU A 105 18.42 1.16 -24.37
N GLY A 106 19.38 1.95 -23.89
CA GLY A 106 19.35 2.44 -22.50
C GLY A 106 20.51 3.35 -22.11
N PRO A 107 20.53 3.84 -20.86
CA PRO A 107 21.52 4.80 -20.39
C PRO A 107 22.94 4.22 -20.29
N ASP A 108 23.10 2.91 -20.11
CA ASP A 108 24.40 2.24 -20.00
C ASP A 108 24.92 1.69 -21.34
N ILE A 109 24.03 1.22 -22.22
CA ILE A 109 24.40 0.60 -23.51
C ILE A 109 24.25 1.54 -24.72
N GLY A 110 23.62 2.71 -24.53
CA GLY A 110 23.33 3.65 -25.60
C GLY A 110 22.24 3.16 -26.55
N GLY A 111 22.30 3.66 -27.79
CA GLY A 111 21.32 3.37 -28.84
C GLY A 111 21.14 4.56 -29.80
N PRO A 112 20.44 4.37 -30.92
CA PRO A 112 20.33 5.37 -31.98
C PRO A 112 19.59 6.66 -31.58
N PHE A 113 18.81 6.62 -30.49
CA PHE A 113 18.00 7.76 -30.02
C PHE A 113 18.54 8.38 -28.72
N GLY A 114 19.77 8.03 -28.34
CA GLY A 114 20.43 8.58 -27.16
C GLY A 114 20.58 10.11 -27.21
N PRO A 115 20.83 10.76 -26.06
CA PRO A 115 20.97 10.17 -24.73
C PRO A 115 19.66 9.61 -24.16
N TYR A 116 19.71 8.62 -23.26
CA TYR A 116 18.53 8.00 -22.63
C TYR A 116 18.21 8.55 -21.23
N VAL A 117 18.83 9.68 -20.87
CA VAL A 117 18.61 10.41 -19.62
C VAL A 117 18.02 11.77 -19.95
N GLN A 118 16.88 12.14 -19.35
CA GLN A 118 16.15 13.35 -19.76
C GLN A 118 16.89 14.65 -19.42
N SER A 119 17.64 14.72 -18.33
CA SER A 119 18.49 15.88 -18.00
C SER A 119 19.56 16.16 -19.06
N GLU A 120 19.96 15.17 -19.85
CA GLU A 120 20.92 15.34 -20.96
C GLU A 120 20.25 15.77 -22.28
N ARG A 121 18.91 15.83 -22.30
CA ARG A 121 18.10 16.08 -23.51
C ARG A 121 17.43 17.45 -23.52
N LEU A 122 17.84 18.38 -22.64
CA LEU A 122 17.21 19.70 -22.49
C LEU A 122 17.03 20.46 -23.80
N HIS A 123 18.01 20.38 -24.69
CA HIS A 123 17.97 21.04 -26.00
C HIS A 123 16.80 20.57 -26.88
N HIS A 124 16.39 19.30 -26.80
CA HIS A 124 15.20 18.81 -27.50
C HIS A 124 13.93 19.48 -26.95
N TYR A 125 13.78 19.55 -25.63
CA TYR A 125 12.58 20.12 -25.03
C TYR A 125 12.49 21.63 -25.29
N THR A 126 13.58 22.36 -25.16
CA THR A 126 13.62 23.79 -25.51
C THR A 126 13.20 24.01 -26.96
N LYS A 127 13.77 23.26 -27.91
CA LYS A 127 13.42 23.37 -29.34
C LYS A 127 11.92 23.14 -29.58
N HIS A 128 11.36 22.09 -28.99
CA HIS A 128 9.95 21.75 -29.20
C HIS A 128 9.00 22.70 -28.46
N ALA A 129 9.42 23.26 -27.32
CA ALA A 129 8.63 24.25 -26.59
C ALA A 129 8.55 25.57 -27.38
N GLU A 130 9.66 26.02 -27.96
CA GLU A 130 9.67 27.19 -28.85
C GLU A 130 8.82 26.96 -30.09
N HIS A 131 8.89 25.77 -30.70
CA HIS A 131 8.02 25.43 -31.82
C HIS A 131 6.53 25.56 -31.45
N LEU A 132 6.12 25.05 -30.29
CA LEU A 132 4.73 25.20 -29.84
C LEU A 132 4.35 26.66 -29.60
N ILE A 133 5.29 27.52 -29.17
CA ILE A 133 5.05 28.96 -29.02
C ILE A 133 4.85 29.59 -30.40
N GLU A 134 5.71 29.30 -31.36
CA GLU A 134 5.63 29.80 -32.74
C GLU A 134 4.32 29.42 -33.42
N THR A 135 3.84 28.19 -33.19
CA THR A 135 2.57 27.69 -33.75
C THR A 135 1.34 28.12 -32.92
N GLY A 136 1.52 28.86 -31.83
CA GLY A 136 0.42 29.36 -30.99
C GLY A 136 -0.19 28.34 -30.03
N HIS A 137 0.40 27.15 -29.91
CA HIS A 137 -0.03 26.07 -29.02
C HIS A 137 0.58 26.14 -27.62
N ALA A 138 1.57 27.01 -27.40
CA ALA A 138 2.13 27.32 -26.09
C ALA A 138 2.35 28.83 -25.93
N TYR A 139 2.56 29.28 -24.69
CA TYR A 139 2.89 30.66 -24.38
C TYR A 139 3.71 30.78 -23.11
N ARG A 140 4.47 31.89 -22.99
CA ARG A 140 5.23 32.20 -21.78
C ARG A 140 4.31 32.81 -20.72
N CYS A 141 4.41 32.30 -19.50
CA CYS A 141 3.65 32.74 -18.36
C CYS A 141 4.58 33.32 -17.31
N PHE A 142 4.31 34.55 -16.89
CA PHE A 142 5.10 35.34 -15.94
C PHE A 142 4.40 35.47 -14.58
N CYS A 143 3.36 34.67 -14.34
CA CYS A 143 2.64 34.70 -13.07
C CYS A 143 3.55 34.21 -11.94
N THR A 144 3.57 34.93 -10.82
CA THR A 144 4.35 34.53 -9.64
C THR A 144 3.63 33.43 -8.87
N ALA A 145 4.37 32.68 -8.05
CA ALA A 145 3.77 31.67 -7.16
C ALA A 145 2.72 32.29 -6.22
N GLU A 146 2.96 33.51 -5.72
CA GLU A 146 2.03 34.23 -4.86
C GLU A 146 0.72 34.60 -5.56
N GLU A 147 0.78 35.04 -6.83
CA GLU A 147 -0.41 35.34 -7.62
C GLU A 147 -1.24 34.08 -7.88
N LEU A 148 -0.57 32.97 -8.19
CA LEU A 148 -1.21 31.67 -8.42
C LEU A 148 -1.86 31.13 -7.16
N GLU A 149 -1.20 31.25 -6.00
CA GLU A 149 -1.75 30.80 -4.72
C GLU A 149 -2.94 31.65 -4.30
N ARG A 150 -2.89 32.97 -4.52
CA ARG A 150 -4.03 33.87 -4.28
C ARG A 150 -5.24 33.49 -5.14
N HIS A 151 -5.01 33.21 -6.43
CA HIS A 151 -6.08 32.75 -7.32
C HIS A 151 -6.66 31.40 -6.87
N LYS A 152 -5.79 30.47 -6.47
CA LYS A 152 -6.19 29.16 -5.95
C LYS A 152 -7.05 29.31 -4.70
N GLN A 153 -6.66 30.15 -3.76
CA GLN A 153 -7.44 30.43 -2.55
C GLN A 153 -8.82 31.00 -2.91
N GLN A 154 -8.87 32.00 -3.79
CA GLN A 154 -10.13 32.61 -4.25
C GLN A 154 -11.06 31.62 -4.96
N THR A 155 -10.49 30.70 -5.75
CA THR A 155 -11.27 29.68 -6.50
C THR A 155 -11.82 28.59 -5.58
N LEU A 156 -11.03 28.20 -4.57
CA LEU A 156 -11.44 27.25 -3.54
C LEU A 156 -12.54 27.84 -2.63
N ASP A 157 -12.41 29.10 -2.25
CA ASP A 157 -13.43 29.82 -1.47
C ASP A 157 -14.75 29.96 -2.25
N GLY A 158 -14.69 29.94 -3.59
CA GLY A 158 -15.84 29.92 -4.49
C GLY A 158 -16.36 28.52 -4.87
N GLY A 159 -15.80 27.44 -4.31
CA GLY A 159 -16.27 26.06 -4.54
C GLY A 159 -16.01 25.50 -5.95
N SER A 160 -15.09 26.10 -6.71
CA SER A 160 -14.78 25.70 -8.10
C SER A 160 -13.48 24.90 -8.21
N LEU A 161 -13.34 24.12 -9.29
CA LEU A 161 -12.10 23.40 -9.59
C LEU A 161 -10.97 24.40 -9.86
N VAL A 162 -9.84 24.21 -9.19
CA VAL A 162 -8.66 25.08 -9.32
C VAL A 162 -7.96 24.79 -10.64
N ASN A 163 -8.25 25.61 -11.65
CA ASN A 163 -7.55 25.64 -12.91
C ASN A 163 -6.70 26.90 -13.03
N TYR A 164 -5.64 26.87 -13.86
CA TYR A 164 -4.92 28.09 -14.19
C TYR A 164 -5.86 29.06 -14.93
N PRO A 165 -5.98 30.34 -14.50
CA PRO A 165 -6.91 31.31 -15.07
C PRO A 165 -6.60 31.77 -16.50
N GLY A 166 -5.47 31.36 -17.08
CA GLY A 166 -5.07 31.81 -18.41
C GLY A 166 -4.57 33.26 -18.45
N THR A 167 -4.14 33.84 -17.31
CA THR A 167 -3.76 35.27 -17.19
C THR A 167 -2.76 35.72 -18.25
N CYS A 168 -1.79 34.87 -18.60
CA CYS A 168 -0.77 35.20 -19.59
C CYS A 168 -1.14 34.82 -21.04
N ARG A 169 -2.31 34.21 -21.29
CA ARG A 169 -2.72 33.72 -22.63
C ARG A 169 -2.91 34.85 -23.65
N SER A 170 -3.24 36.05 -23.17
CA SER A 170 -3.49 37.26 -23.97
C SER A 170 -2.25 38.15 -24.16
N VAL A 171 -1.12 37.83 -23.52
CA VAL A 171 0.11 38.60 -23.66
C VAL A 171 0.61 38.50 -25.11
N PRO A 172 0.80 39.62 -25.83
CA PRO A 172 1.26 39.56 -27.22
C PRO A 172 2.63 38.88 -27.35
N PRO A 173 2.86 38.03 -28.37
CA PRO A 173 4.12 37.27 -28.50
C PRO A 173 5.39 38.13 -28.47
N HIS A 174 5.37 39.31 -29.11
CA HIS A 174 6.50 40.23 -29.10
C HIS A 174 6.81 40.80 -27.70
N GLN A 175 5.78 41.03 -26.86
CA GLN A 175 5.96 41.50 -25.49
C GLN A 175 6.47 40.38 -24.59
N ALA A 176 5.92 39.17 -24.74
CA ALA A 176 6.39 37.99 -24.02
C ALA A 176 7.87 37.69 -24.34
N ALA A 177 8.26 37.75 -25.62
CA ALA A 177 9.65 37.59 -26.04
C ALA A 177 10.57 38.66 -25.43
N ARG A 178 10.15 39.93 -25.43
CA ARG A 178 10.91 41.02 -24.81
C ARG A 178 11.09 40.83 -23.29
N ARG A 179 10.03 40.45 -22.57
CA ARG A 179 10.08 40.18 -21.12
C ARG A 179 11.05 39.04 -20.80
N ALA A 180 10.96 37.94 -21.55
CA ALA A 180 11.88 36.82 -21.42
C ALA A 180 13.34 37.20 -21.73
N ALA A 181 13.58 37.97 -22.80
CA ALA A 181 14.92 38.44 -23.16
C ALA A 181 15.53 39.39 -22.11
N ASN A 182 14.69 40.10 -21.36
CA ASN A 182 15.11 40.94 -20.23
C ASN A 182 15.39 40.15 -18.94
N GLY A 183 15.32 38.82 -18.97
CA GLY A 183 15.60 37.95 -17.82
C GLY A 183 14.45 37.80 -16.83
N GLU A 184 13.22 38.20 -17.20
CA GLU A 184 12.06 38.01 -16.33
C GLU A 184 11.72 36.52 -16.19
N SER A 185 11.59 36.05 -14.94
CA SER A 185 11.28 34.65 -14.62
C SER A 185 9.94 34.24 -15.23
N HIS A 186 9.92 33.10 -15.91
CA HIS A 186 8.74 32.60 -16.58
C HIS A 186 8.75 31.09 -16.74
N VAL A 187 7.55 30.53 -16.94
CA VAL A 187 7.34 29.15 -17.38
C VAL A 187 6.77 29.15 -18.80
N ILE A 188 6.85 28.01 -19.49
CA ILE A 188 6.12 27.81 -20.75
C ILE A 188 4.90 26.95 -20.45
N ARG A 189 3.69 27.43 -20.79
CA ARG A 189 2.43 26.69 -20.63
C ARG A 189 1.89 26.24 -21.98
N PHE A 190 1.26 25.07 -21.97
CA PHE A 190 0.44 24.62 -23.08
C PHE A 190 -0.87 25.39 -23.11
N ARG A 191 -1.32 25.76 -24.30
CA ARG A 191 -2.63 26.36 -24.55
C ARG A 191 -3.64 25.23 -24.76
N SER A 192 -4.26 24.78 -23.67
CA SER A 192 -5.24 23.71 -23.70
C SER A 192 -6.55 24.17 -24.34
N GLU A 193 -7.17 23.27 -25.11
CA GLU A 193 -8.47 23.48 -25.74
C GLU A 193 -9.32 22.21 -25.65
N GLY A 194 -10.54 22.35 -25.12
CA GLY A 194 -11.54 21.30 -25.06
C GLY A 194 -11.15 20.08 -24.21
N ARG A 195 -11.68 18.91 -24.64
CA ARG A 195 -11.61 17.63 -23.93
C ARG A 195 -11.02 16.55 -24.84
N PRO A 196 -9.68 16.44 -24.93
CA PRO A 196 -9.05 15.38 -25.71
C PRO A 196 -9.55 14.00 -25.26
N SER A 197 -9.75 13.10 -26.21
CA SER A 197 -10.18 11.73 -25.94
C SER A 197 -9.27 10.75 -26.65
N PHE A 198 -9.08 9.56 -26.07
CA PHE A 198 -8.32 8.49 -26.70
C PHE A 198 -8.96 7.13 -26.43
N THR A 199 -8.45 6.10 -27.09
CA THR A 199 -8.85 4.71 -26.83
C THR A 199 -7.70 4.01 -26.13
N ASP A 200 -7.94 3.60 -24.90
CA ASP A 200 -7.05 2.73 -24.14
C ASP A 200 -7.34 1.26 -24.46
N VAL A 201 -6.31 0.43 -24.57
CA VAL A 201 -6.46 -1.00 -24.86
C VAL A 201 -7.22 -1.74 -23.75
N VAL A 202 -7.04 -1.31 -22.49
CA VAL A 202 -7.68 -1.92 -21.32
C VAL A 202 -9.04 -1.29 -21.07
N TYR A 203 -9.10 0.04 -20.96
CA TYR A 203 -10.29 0.78 -20.53
C TYR A 203 -11.23 1.20 -21.68
N GLY A 204 -10.81 1.06 -22.94
CA GLY A 204 -11.57 1.54 -24.09
C GLY A 204 -11.50 3.06 -24.22
N ARG A 205 -12.54 3.66 -24.83
CA ARG A 205 -12.58 5.11 -25.02
C ARG A 205 -12.62 5.84 -23.67
N TYR A 206 -11.66 6.73 -23.44
CA TYR A 206 -11.54 7.57 -22.26
C TYR A 206 -11.53 9.05 -22.63
N GLN A 207 -12.27 9.87 -21.88
CA GLN A 207 -12.35 11.32 -22.01
C GLN A 207 -12.70 11.90 -20.64
N LYS A 208 -12.10 13.04 -20.27
CA LYS A 208 -12.50 13.76 -19.04
C LYS A 208 -13.84 14.45 -19.21
N ASN A 209 -14.52 14.64 -18.08
CA ASN A 209 -15.76 15.42 -18.05
C ASN A 209 -15.48 16.92 -18.17
N GLU A 210 -14.38 17.40 -17.57
CA GLU A 210 -13.94 18.80 -17.63
C GLU A 210 -12.90 19.04 -18.73
N ASP A 211 -12.82 20.29 -19.21
CA ASP A 211 -11.77 20.73 -20.13
C ASP A 211 -10.38 20.67 -19.46
N GLU A 212 -9.34 20.42 -20.26
CA GLU A 212 -7.97 20.46 -19.75
C GLU A 212 -7.54 21.89 -19.46
N SER A 213 -6.90 22.11 -18.30
CA SER A 213 -6.30 23.40 -17.96
C SER A 213 -4.95 23.59 -18.65
N ASP A 214 -4.54 24.84 -18.86
CA ASP A 214 -3.23 25.21 -19.40
C ASP A 214 -2.08 24.79 -18.44
N PHE A 215 -1.50 23.62 -18.70
CA PHE A 215 -0.46 23.01 -17.87
C PHE A 215 0.95 23.46 -18.28
N ILE A 216 1.90 23.36 -17.36
CA ILE A 216 3.30 23.75 -17.58
C ILE A 216 4.02 22.71 -18.44
N LEU A 217 4.75 23.17 -19.45
CA LEU A 217 5.64 22.38 -20.31
C LEU A 217 7.09 22.52 -19.87
N MET A 218 7.55 23.75 -19.66
CA MET A 218 8.90 24.07 -19.19
C MET A 218 8.81 24.90 -17.91
N LYS A 219 9.57 24.49 -16.89
CA LYS A 219 9.70 25.18 -15.59
C LYS A 219 10.64 26.38 -15.70
N THR A 220 10.68 27.21 -14.66
CA THR A 220 11.58 28.38 -14.56
C THR A 220 13.06 28.00 -14.52
N ASP A 221 13.38 26.78 -14.06
CA ASP A 221 14.74 26.23 -13.98
C ASP A 221 15.26 25.70 -15.34
N GLY A 222 14.47 25.79 -16.41
CA GLY A 222 14.81 25.30 -17.74
C GLY A 222 14.55 23.81 -17.95
N TYR A 223 14.09 23.07 -16.94
CA TYR A 223 13.71 21.66 -17.09
C TYR A 223 12.26 21.52 -17.58
N PRO A 224 11.96 20.51 -18.41
CA PRO A 224 10.58 20.19 -18.78
C PRO A 224 9.80 19.61 -17.60
N THR A 225 8.48 19.60 -17.70
CA THR A 225 7.64 18.75 -16.86
C THR A 225 7.58 17.33 -17.41
N TYR A 226 7.21 16.37 -16.57
CA TYR A 226 6.96 14.98 -16.99
C TYR A 226 6.07 14.90 -18.23
N HIS A 227 4.96 15.65 -18.27
CA HIS A 227 4.02 15.57 -19.39
C HIS A 227 4.65 15.91 -20.73
N PHE A 228 5.52 16.92 -20.75
CA PHE A 228 6.13 17.40 -21.96
C PHE A 228 7.31 16.53 -22.40
N ALA A 229 8.22 16.22 -21.46
CA ALA A 229 9.37 15.37 -21.74
C ALA A 229 8.94 13.98 -22.23
N ASN A 230 7.93 13.39 -21.59
CA ASN A 230 7.42 12.06 -21.94
C ASN A 230 6.86 12.00 -23.37
N VAL A 231 6.10 13.00 -23.82
CA VAL A 231 5.56 13.04 -25.19
C VAL A 231 6.65 13.29 -26.23
N VAL A 232 7.55 14.25 -25.97
CA VAL A 232 8.65 14.56 -26.88
C VAL A 232 9.55 13.34 -27.05
N ASP A 233 9.94 12.68 -25.97
CA ASP A 233 10.81 11.51 -26.05
C ASP A 233 10.10 10.27 -26.58
N ASP A 234 8.83 10.04 -26.25
CA ASP A 234 8.08 8.93 -26.84
C ASP A 234 7.98 9.09 -28.37
N HIS A 235 7.82 10.31 -28.88
CA HIS A 235 7.86 10.57 -30.32
C HIS A 235 9.26 10.39 -30.91
N LEU A 236 10.27 11.05 -30.34
CA LEU A 236 11.64 11.03 -30.86
C LEU A 236 12.31 9.66 -30.79
N MET A 237 11.93 8.82 -29.81
CA MET A 237 12.40 7.44 -29.69
C MET A 237 11.50 6.44 -30.44
N GLU A 238 10.52 6.93 -31.21
CA GLU A 238 9.60 6.14 -32.02
C GLU A 238 8.83 5.07 -31.21
N ILE A 239 8.37 5.43 -30.01
CA ILE A 239 7.59 4.54 -29.17
C ILE A 239 6.25 4.25 -29.83
N THR A 240 5.94 2.96 -29.96
CA THR A 240 4.70 2.50 -30.60
C THR A 240 3.61 2.18 -29.58
N HIS A 241 4.02 1.70 -28.39
CA HIS A 241 3.12 1.24 -27.34
C HIS A 241 3.62 1.74 -25.97
N VAL A 242 2.70 2.31 -25.20
CA VAL A 242 2.94 2.81 -23.86
C VAL A 242 2.11 1.98 -22.88
N ILE A 243 2.78 1.03 -22.22
CA ILE A 243 2.20 0.29 -21.09
C ILE A 243 2.70 0.93 -19.79
N ARG A 244 1.77 1.42 -18.96
CA ARG A 244 2.09 2.08 -17.68
C ARG A 244 0.96 1.92 -16.66
N GLY A 245 1.19 2.31 -15.41
CA GLY A 245 0.20 2.23 -14.35
C GLY A 245 -1.03 3.13 -14.59
N VAL A 246 -2.20 2.68 -14.13
CA VAL A 246 -3.51 3.35 -14.29
C VAL A 246 -3.58 4.75 -13.67
N GLU A 247 -2.68 5.08 -12.74
CA GLU A 247 -2.55 6.44 -12.20
C GLU A 247 -2.31 7.49 -13.30
N TRP A 248 -1.72 7.10 -14.44
CA TRP A 248 -1.47 7.98 -15.57
C TRP A 248 -2.64 8.09 -16.55
N LEU A 249 -3.71 7.29 -16.40
CA LEU A 249 -4.87 7.31 -17.28
C LEU A 249 -5.48 8.71 -17.36
N ILE A 250 -5.64 9.36 -16.20
CA ILE A 250 -6.19 10.72 -16.08
C ILE A 250 -5.27 11.79 -16.67
N SER A 251 -3.98 11.51 -16.86
CA SER A 251 -3.04 12.44 -17.48
C SER A 251 -2.93 12.27 -18.99
N THR A 252 -3.36 11.13 -19.53
CA THR A 252 -3.20 10.81 -20.95
C THR A 252 -3.91 11.79 -21.89
N PRO A 253 -5.10 12.37 -21.58
CA PRO A 253 -5.68 13.40 -22.43
C PRO A 253 -4.78 14.63 -22.63
N LYS A 254 -3.95 15.01 -21.63
CA LYS A 254 -2.94 16.06 -21.80
C LYS A 254 -1.88 15.66 -22.82
N HIS A 255 -1.47 14.40 -22.81
CA HIS A 255 -0.50 13.87 -23.78
C HIS A 255 -1.08 13.87 -25.19
N ILE A 256 -2.35 13.48 -25.34
CA ILE A 256 -3.07 13.52 -26.62
C ILE A 256 -3.13 14.95 -27.16
N ALA A 257 -3.44 15.95 -26.31
CA ALA A 257 -3.43 17.35 -26.71
C ALA A 257 -2.06 17.79 -27.27
N LEU A 258 -0.96 17.31 -26.68
CA LEU A 258 0.38 17.58 -27.17
C LEU A 258 0.65 16.91 -28.52
N TYR A 259 0.30 15.63 -28.67
CA TYR A 259 0.41 14.93 -29.96
C TYR A 259 -0.38 15.65 -31.06
N ASP A 260 -1.61 16.08 -30.77
CA ASP A 260 -2.46 16.83 -31.70
C ASP A 260 -1.83 18.19 -32.07
N ALA A 261 -1.28 18.92 -31.09
CA ALA A 261 -0.62 20.21 -31.31
C ALA A 261 0.65 20.09 -32.18
N PHE A 262 1.42 19.02 -32.02
CA PHE A 262 2.57 18.71 -32.87
C PHE A 262 2.17 18.06 -34.21
N LYS A 263 0.91 17.67 -34.38
CA LYS A 263 0.43 16.84 -35.49
C LYS A 263 1.19 15.51 -35.59
N TRP A 264 1.55 14.95 -34.45
CA TRP A 264 2.20 13.65 -34.33
C TRP A 264 1.15 12.55 -34.10
N THR A 265 1.49 11.32 -34.50
CA THR A 265 0.64 10.16 -34.22
C THR A 265 0.92 9.67 -32.79
N PRO A 266 -0.08 9.60 -31.90
CA PRO A 266 0.12 9.08 -30.55
C PRO A 266 0.39 7.56 -30.57
N PRO A 267 1.17 7.04 -29.61
CA PRO A 267 1.34 5.60 -29.44
C PRO A 267 0.04 4.95 -28.96
N THR A 268 -0.01 3.63 -29.03
CA THR A 268 -1.08 2.85 -28.42
C THR A 268 -0.91 2.82 -26.91
N PHE A 269 -1.93 3.21 -26.14
CA PHE A 269 -1.88 3.24 -24.67
C PHE A 269 -2.56 2.01 -24.05
N ALA A 270 -1.92 1.44 -23.04
CA ALA A 270 -2.52 0.42 -22.18
C ALA A 270 -2.20 0.71 -20.71
N HIS A 271 -3.23 0.94 -19.91
CA HIS A 271 -3.08 1.27 -18.49
C HIS A 271 -3.30 0.05 -17.60
N ALA A 272 -2.24 -0.42 -16.93
CA ALA A 272 -2.29 -1.57 -16.02
C ALA A 272 -2.78 -1.14 -14.62
N GLY A 273 -3.74 -1.88 -14.05
CA GLY A 273 -4.30 -1.59 -12.73
C GLY A 273 -3.30 -1.72 -11.60
N LEU A 274 -3.46 -0.94 -10.52
CA LEU A 274 -2.53 -0.95 -9.39
C LEU A 274 -2.46 -2.32 -8.72
N LEU A 275 -1.27 -2.69 -8.22
CA LEU A 275 -1.12 -3.84 -7.34
C LEU A 275 -1.62 -3.49 -5.93
N CYS A 276 -2.50 -4.32 -5.40
CA CYS A 276 -3.06 -4.22 -4.07
C CYS A 276 -2.70 -5.44 -3.24
N GLY A 277 -2.56 -5.26 -1.94
CA GLY A 277 -2.41 -6.36 -1.00
C GLY A 277 -3.71 -7.16 -0.85
N PRO A 278 -3.67 -8.24 -0.04
CA PRO A 278 -4.81 -9.14 0.13
C PRO A 278 -6.08 -8.47 0.66
N ASN A 279 -5.99 -7.30 1.32
CA ASN A 279 -7.16 -6.59 1.84
C ASN A 279 -7.59 -5.40 0.95
N GLY A 280 -7.07 -5.32 -0.28
CA GLY A 280 -7.40 -4.27 -1.25
C GLY A 280 -6.67 -2.95 -1.04
N GLU A 281 -5.80 -2.86 -0.03
CA GLU A 281 -4.92 -1.74 0.20
C GLU A 281 -3.84 -1.64 -0.88
N LYS A 282 -3.40 -0.42 -1.20
CA LYS A 282 -2.27 -0.24 -2.12
C LYS A 282 -1.00 -0.83 -1.48
N LEU A 283 -0.23 -1.60 -2.24
CA LEU A 283 1.05 -2.13 -1.76
C LEU A 283 1.95 -0.97 -1.28
N SER A 284 2.49 -1.13 -0.08
CA SER A 284 3.39 -0.18 0.56
C SER A 284 4.54 -0.91 1.26
N LYS A 285 5.61 -0.20 1.62
CA LYS A 285 6.73 -0.77 2.41
C LYS A 285 6.30 -1.36 3.75
N ARG A 286 5.09 -1.05 4.22
CA ARG A 286 4.52 -1.55 5.49
C ARG A 286 3.72 -2.84 5.34
N ASN A 287 3.50 -3.32 4.11
CA ASN A 287 2.78 -4.57 3.87
C ASN A 287 3.67 -5.75 4.27
N ARG A 288 3.48 -6.28 5.48
CA ARG A 288 4.27 -7.41 6.01
C ARG A 288 4.07 -8.74 5.26
N THR A 289 3.08 -8.82 4.37
CA THR A 289 2.75 -10.05 3.64
C THR A 289 3.43 -10.12 2.26
N ILE A 290 3.83 -8.97 1.70
CA ILE A 290 4.36 -8.89 0.33
C ILE A 290 5.47 -7.86 0.31
N ASP A 291 6.68 -8.33 0.05
CA ASP A 291 7.82 -7.46 -0.16
C ASP A 291 7.61 -6.63 -1.42
N ILE A 292 7.80 -5.33 -1.29
CA ILE A 292 7.76 -4.45 -2.45
C ILE A 292 9.14 -4.24 -3.06
N ASP A 293 10.22 -4.53 -2.32
CA ASP A 293 11.60 -4.43 -2.78
C ASP A 293 12.00 -5.69 -3.54
N ILE A 294 12.60 -5.50 -4.72
CA ILE A 294 13.09 -6.59 -5.56
C ILE A 294 14.27 -7.31 -4.88
N GLY A 295 15.06 -6.60 -4.08
CA GLY A 295 16.17 -7.17 -3.31
C GLY A 295 15.71 -8.30 -2.38
N ALA A 296 14.55 -8.15 -1.73
CA ALA A 296 14.04 -9.16 -0.82
C ALA A 296 13.78 -10.51 -1.50
N TYR A 297 13.19 -10.51 -2.70
CA TYR A 297 12.96 -11.76 -3.46
C TYR A 297 14.27 -12.42 -3.89
N ARG A 298 15.27 -11.61 -4.27
CA ARG A 298 16.62 -12.11 -4.59
C ARG A 298 17.26 -12.77 -3.37
N ASP A 299 17.21 -12.10 -2.23
CA ASP A 299 17.86 -12.55 -1.00
C ASP A 299 17.14 -13.79 -0.40
N GLN A 300 15.84 -13.96 -0.70
CA GLN A 300 15.07 -15.18 -0.43
C GLN A 300 15.35 -16.34 -1.41
N GLY A 301 16.20 -16.14 -2.41
CA GLY A 301 16.55 -17.17 -3.40
C GLY A 301 15.47 -17.42 -4.46
N ILE A 302 14.47 -16.54 -4.62
CA ILE A 302 13.46 -16.68 -5.67
C ILE A 302 14.11 -16.54 -7.05
N LEU A 303 13.80 -17.47 -7.96
CA LEU A 303 14.29 -17.42 -9.34
C LEU A 303 13.66 -16.23 -10.07
N PRO A 304 14.44 -15.45 -10.85
CA PRO A 304 13.91 -14.36 -11.67
C PRO A 304 12.75 -14.78 -12.56
N SER A 305 12.87 -15.94 -13.20
CA SER A 305 11.85 -16.52 -14.07
C SER A 305 10.54 -16.84 -13.32
N ALA A 306 10.62 -17.32 -12.07
CA ALA A 306 9.46 -17.58 -11.23
C ALA A 306 8.78 -16.28 -10.78
N LEU A 307 9.57 -15.28 -10.38
CA LEU A 307 9.08 -13.95 -10.02
C LEU A 307 8.36 -13.30 -11.20
N ASN A 308 8.97 -13.34 -12.39
CA ASN A 308 8.38 -12.79 -13.62
C ASN A 308 7.11 -13.54 -14.03
N ASN A 309 7.09 -14.87 -13.96
CA ASN A 309 5.89 -15.64 -14.20
C ASN A 309 4.76 -15.23 -13.25
N TRP A 310 5.04 -15.08 -11.96
CA TRP A 310 4.05 -14.65 -10.99
C TRP A 310 3.55 -13.23 -11.29
N LEU A 311 4.46 -12.29 -11.50
CA LEU A 311 4.16 -10.90 -11.83
C LEU A 311 3.33 -10.75 -13.10
N ALA A 312 3.62 -11.56 -14.13
CA ALA A 312 2.85 -11.55 -15.36
C ALA A 312 1.39 -11.94 -15.13
N LEU A 313 1.11 -12.84 -14.19
CA LEU A 313 -0.26 -13.25 -13.86
C LEU A 313 -1.02 -12.19 -13.04
N LEU A 314 -0.32 -11.17 -12.52
CA LEU A 314 -0.92 -10.07 -11.78
C LEU A 314 -1.49 -8.98 -12.72
N GLY A 315 -2.63 -9.31 -13.31
CA GLY A 315 -3.38 -8.41 -14.19
C GLY A 315 -3.40 -8.84 -15.65
N TRP A 316 -2.80 -9.99 -15.96
CA TRP A 316 -2.93 -10.69 -17.24
C TRP A 316 -3.21 -12.17 -17.01
N SER A 317 -3.87 -12.82 -17.97
CA SER A 317 -4.16 -14.26 -17.92
C SER A 317 -4.02 -14.89 -19.31
N PRO A 318 -3.35 -16.05 -19.43
CA PRO A 318 -3.09 -16.71 -20.70
C PRO A 318 -4.36 -17.29 -21.37
N SER A 319 -5.43 -17.56 -20.61
CA SER A 319 -6.71 -18.08 -21.13
C SER A 319 -7.85 -17.90 -20.13
N LYS A 320 -9.09 -17.75 -20.62
CA LYS A 320 -10.30 -17.71 -19.75
C LYS A 320 -10.54 -19.02 -18.96
N ASN A 321 -9.94 -20.14 -19.38
CA ASN A 321 -10.23 -21.49 -18.86
C ASN A 321 -8.97 -22.29 -18.46
N ALA A 322 -7.85 -21.65 -18.14
CA ALA A 322 -6.63 -22.38 -17.77
C ALA A 322 -6.78 -23.02 -16.38
N SER A 323 -6.64 -24.36 -16.30
CA SER A 323 -6.37 -25.08 -15.06
C SER A 323 -5.03 -24.63 -14.46
N ALA A 324 -4.78 -24.88 -13.17
CA ALA A 324 -3.53 -24.54 -12.47
C ALA A 324 -2.23 -25.02 -13.16
N LYS A 325 -2.28 -26.03 -14.04
CA LYS A 325 -1.14 -26.46 -14.88
C LYS A 325 -0.79 -25.51 -16.04
N GLY A 326 -1.70 -24.60 -16.42
CA GLY A 326 -1.54 -23.67 -17.55
C GLY A 326 -0.89 -22.33 -17.19
N ASP A 327 -0.52 -22.14 -15.92
CA ASP A 327 0.05 -20.88 -15.40
C ASP A 327 1.57 -20.95 -15.19
N VAL A 328 2.19 -22.10 -15.49
CA VAL A 328 3.65 -22.29 -15.42
C VAL A 328 4.23 -22.09 -16.81
N PHE A 329 5.15 -21.14 -16.95
CA PHE A 329 5.90 -20.88 -18.16
C PHE A 329 7.38 -21.21 -17.90
N PRO A 330 7.89 -22.35 -18.40
CA PRO A 330 9.27 -22.81 -18.20
C PRO A 330 10.38 -21.79 -18.51
N SER A 331 10.11 -20.83 -19.41
CA SER A 331 11.06 -19.78 -19.79
C SER A 331 10.37 -18.45 -20.07
N MET A 332 11.16 -17.37 -20.02
CA MET A 332 10.73 -16.03 -20.41
C MET A 332 10.26 -15.97 -21.88
N ASP A 333 10.87 -16.76 -22.77
CA ASP A 333 10.47 -16.86 -24.18
C ASP A 333 9.09 -17.48 -24.35
N GLU A 334 8.77 -18.53 -23.59
CA GLU A 334 7.43 -19.13 -23.61
C GLU A 334 6.37 -18.19 -23.05
N LEU A 335 6.70 -17.47 -21.97
CA LEU A 335 5.84 -16.43 -21.41
C LEU A 335 5.59 -15.33 -22.45
N ALA A 336 6.62 -14.85 -23.14
CA ALA A 336 6.50 -13.85 -24.21
C ALA A 336 5.64 -14.36 -25.37
N LYS A 337 5.84 -15.60 -25.84
CA LYS A 337 5.04 -16.20 -26.93
C LYS A 337 3.55 -16.29 -26.61
N LYS A 338 3.19 -16.40 -25.34
CA LYS A 338 1.79 -16.49 -24.87
C LYS A 338 1.19 -15.14 -24.52
N PHE A 339 2.02 -14.11 -24.32
CA PHE A 339 1.60 -12.79 -23.87
C PHE A 339 0.59 -12.15 -24.83
N SER A 340 -0.31 -11.34 -24.28
CA SER A 340 -1.31 -10.60 -25.04
C SER A 340 -1.64 -9.29 -24.32
N LEU A 341 -2.16 -8.30 -25.04
CA LEU A 341 -2.59 -7.03 -24.46
C LEU A 341 -3.92 -7.08 -23.69
N LYS A 342 -4.42 -8.28 -23.40
CA LYS A 342 -5.67 -8.47 -22.68
C LYS A 342 -5.44 -8.39 -21.16
N PHE A 343 -5.42 -7.18 -20.63
CA PHE A 343 -5.28 -6.95 -19.20
C PHE A 343 -6.62 -6.92 -18.47
N THR A 344 -6.59 -7.29 -17.19
CA THR A 344 -7.72 -7.17 -16.27
C THR A 344 -7.96 -5.71 -15.92
N LYS A 345 -9.22 -5.28 -15.92
CA LYS A 345 -9.62 -3.92 -15.53
C LYS A 345 -9.61 -3.77 -14.01
N GLY A 346 -9.16 -2.60 -13.55
CA GLY A 346 -9.18 -2.24 -12.13
C GLY A 346 -7.97 -2.75 -11.36
N ASN A 347 -7.95 -2.50 -10.05
CA ASN A 347 -6.85 -2.91 -9.20
C ASN A 347 -6.69 -4.44 -9.19
N THR A 348 -5.45 -4.89 -9.17
CA THR A 348 -5.10 -6.30 -9.14
C THR A 348 -4.67 -6.67 -7.73
N GLN A 349 -5.46 -7.54 -7.09
CA GLN A 349 -5.08 -8.16 -5.83
C GLN A 349 -3.94 -9.15 -6.07
N THR A 350 -2.94 -9.08 -5.21
CA THR A 350 -1.80 -9.99 -5.20
C THR A 350 -2.17 -11.32 -4.54
N ASN A 351 -1.55 -12.41 -5.02
CA ASN A 351 -1.75 -13.77 -4.54
C ASN A 351 -0.39 -14.41 -4.18
N PRO A 352 0.23 -14.00 -3.05
CA PRO A 352 1.57 -14.43 -2.68
C PRO A 352 1.72 -15.95 -2.54
N GLU A 353 0.64 -16.67 -2.19
CA GLU A 353 0.59 -18.13 -2.09
C GLU A 353 0.91 -18.85 -3.41
N LYS A 354 0.81 -18.16 -4.55
CA LYS A 354 1.13 -18.74 -5.86
C LYS A 354 2.63 -18.73 -6.18
N LEU A 355 3.39 -17.79 -5.60
CA LEU A 355 4.81 -17.64 -5.90
C LEU A 355 5.63 -18.89 -5.51
N PRO A 356 5.45 -19.53 -4.33
CA PRO A 356 6.15 -20.77 -4.00
C PRO A 356 5.86 -21.92 -4.96
N ILE A 357 4.64 -22.01 -5.49
CA ILE A 357 4.23 -23.04 -6.46
C ILE A 357 4.99 -22.84 -7.78
N LEU A 358 5.06 -21.59 -8.25
CA LEU A 358 5.80 -21.22 -9.46
C LEU A 358 7.31 -21.40 -9.26
N GLN A 359 7.86 -20.97 -8.13
CA GLN A 359 9.25 -21.18 -7.77
C GLN A 359 9.65 -22.65 -7.87
N ARG A 360 8.84 -23.55 -7.27
CA ARG A 360 9.07 -24.99 -7.35
C ARG A 360 9.06 -25.48 -8.79
N ALA A 361 8.08 -25.07 -9.59
CA ALA A 361 7.97 -25.51 -10.98
C ALA A 361 9.14 -25.04 -11.86
N HIS A 362 9.58 -23.80 -11.67
CA HIS A 362 10.74 -23.23 -12.37
C HIS A 362 12.05 -23.89 -11.95
N LEU A 363 12.23 -24.16 -10.65
CA LEU A 363 13.41 -24.86 -10.14
C LEU A 363 13.48 -26.30 -10.66
N THR A 364 12.35 -27.01 -10.70
CA THR A 364 12.25 -28.34 -11.34
C THR A 364 12.65 -28.29 -12.82
N HIS A 365 12.19 -27.28 -13.56
CA HIS A 365 12.58 -27.12 -14.96
C HIS A 365 14.08 -26.85 -15.11
N LEU A 366 14.64 -26.00 -14.25
CA LEU A 366 16.05 -25.65 -14.25
C LEU A 366 16.93 -26.88 -13.98
N LEU A 367 16.60 -27.69 -12.97
CA LEU A 367 17.29 -28.96 -12.67
C LEU A 367 17.32 -29.93 -13.86
N ARG A 368 16.30 -29.89 -14.73
CA ARG A 368 16.21 -30.78 -15.90
C ARG A 368 16.97 -30.29 -17.12
N THR A 369 17.26 -29.00 -17.20
CA THR A 369 17.71 -28.36 -18.45
C THR A 369 19.08 -27.72 -18.33
N ALA A 370 19.50 -27.34 -17.13
CA ALA A 370 20.78 -26.72 -16.86
C ALA A 370 21.80 -27.74 -16.31
N PRO A 371 23.10 -27.55 -16.58
CA PRO A 371 24.15 -28.34 -15.93
C PRO A 371 24.17 -28.07 -14.41
N ALA A 372 24.67 -29.02 -13.61
CA ALA A 372 24.80 -28.85 -12.16
C ALA A 372 25.60 -27.61 -11.75
N SER A 373 26.55 -27.17 -12.60
CA SER A 373 27.36 -25.97 -12.41
C SER A 373 26.64 -24.65 -12.73
N ASP A 374 25.34 -24.66 -13.02
CA ASP A 374 24.59 -23.44 -13.27
C ASP A 374 24.54 -22.58 -11.99
N ALA A 375 25.01 -21.34 -12.10
CA ALA A 375 25.09 -20.42 -10.96
C ALA A 375 23.72 -20.20 -10.29
N ARG A 376 22.61 -20.31 -11.04
CA ARG A 376 21.25 -20.17 -10.49
C ARG A 376 20.91 -21.34 -9.57
N LEU A 377 21.26 -22.57 -9.96
CA LEU A 377 21.09 -23.75 -9.10
C LEU A 377 21.97 -23.62 -7.85
N THR A 378 23.21 -23.15 -8.04
CA THR A 378 24.17 -22.97 -6.96
C THR A 378 23.62 -22.01 -5.90
N THR A 379 23.28 -20.78 -6.31
CA THR A 379 22.83 -19.73 -5.38
C THR A 379 21.44 -20.00 -4.77
N THR A 380 20.50 -20.56 -5.54
CA THR A 380 19.11 -20.74 -5.09
C THR A 380 18.88 -22.03 -4.29
N LEU A 381 19.65 -23.09 -4.57
CA LEU A 381 19.38 -24.42 -4.02
C LEU A 381 20.61 -25.02 -3.34
N ILE A 382 21.78 -25.05 -4.00
CA ILE A 382 22.97 -25.75 -3.47
C ILE A 382 23.55 -25.02 -2.25
N ASP A 383 23.81 -23.71 -2.31
CA ASP A 383 24.40 -22.95 -1.20
C ASP A 383 23.51 -22.94 0.06
N PRO A 384 22.18 -22.73 -0.04
CA PRO A 384 21.31 -22.82 1.13
C PRO A 384 21.27 -24.24 1.72
N LEU A 385 21.27 -25.27 0.87
CA LEU A 385 21.31 -26.66 1.34
C LEU A 385 22.65 -26.98 2.02
N LEU A 386 23.78 -26.58 1.44
CA LEU A 386 25.10 -26.75 2.04
C LEU A 386 25.22 -26.05 3.39
N LYS A 387 24.76 -24.80 3.50
CA LYS A 387 24.72 -24.08 4.78
C LYS A 387 23.83 -24.77 5.80
N SER A 388 22.70 -25.35 5.38
CA SER A 388 21.80 -26.09 6.26
C SER A 388 22.45 -27.39 6.75
N ILE A 389 23.13 -28.12 5.86
CA ILE A 389 23.88 -29.35 6.16
C ILE A 389 25.03 -29.06 7.13
N ASP A 390 25.80 -28.00 6.87
CA ASP A 390 26.93 -27.55 7.70
C ASP A 390 26.46 -27.08 9.09
N ALA A 391 25.39 -26.28 9.15
CA ALA A 391 24.79 -25.82 10.41
C ALA A 391 24.25 -26.98 11.28
N GLN A 392 23.89 -28.10 10.66
CA GLN A 392 23.44 -29.31 11.36
C GLN A 392 24.60 -30.27 11.72
N GLY A 393 25.84 -29.96 11.33
CA GLY A 393 27.03 -30.80 11.56
C GLY A 393 27.02 -32.11 10.76
N LEU A 394 26.25 -32.17 9.68
CA LEU A 394 26.01 -33.38 8.88
C LEU A 394 27.05 -33.46 7.73
N LEU A 395 28.32 -33.74 8.06
CA LEU A 395 29.45 -34.05 7.14
C LEU A 395 30.09 -32.90 6.33
N GLU A 396 31.34 -33.14 5.91
CA GLU A 396 32.00 -32.42 4.81
C GLU A 396 31.40 -32.85 3.46
N VAL A 397 30.47 -32.06 2.93
CA VAL A 397 29.85 -32.27 1.62
C VAL A 397 30.33 -31.20 0.64
N THR A 398 30.70 -31.61 -0.58
CA THR A 398 31.15 -30.68 -1.64
C THR A 398 29.98 -30.28 -2.54
N GLU A 399 30.03 -29.08 -3.14
CA GLU A 399 29.03 -28.57 -4.10
C GLU A 399 28.73 -29.57 -5.23
N GLU A 400 29.77 -30.23 -5.76
CA GLU A 400 29.67 -31.20 -6.85
C GLU A 400 28.80 -32.42 -6.46
N LYS A 401 29.01 -32.97 -5.26
CA LYS A 401 28.22 -34.12 -4.76
C LYS A 401 26.76 -33.78 -4.48
N VAL A 402 26.48 -32.55 -4.03
CA VAL A 402 25.10 -32.07 -3.85
C VAL A 402 24.41 -31.90 -5.19
N GLY A 403 25.11 -31.32 -6.17
CA GLY A 403 24.63 -31.16 -7.54
C GLY A 403 24.26 -32.49 -8.18
N ASP A 404 25.14 -33.49 -8.10
CA ASP A 404 24.91 -34.83 -8.65
C ASP A 404 23.73 -35.54 -7.96
N ALA A 405 23.65 -35.48 -6.63
CA ALA A 405 22.56 -36.08 -5.88
C ALA A 405 21.19 -35.44 -6.20
N LEU A 406 21.15 -34.12 -6.45
CA LEU A 406 19.94 -33.42 -6.86
C LEU A 406 19.46 -33.82 -8.26
N LEU A 407 20.37 -34.20 -9.16
CA LEU A 407 20.03 -34.70 -10.50
C LEU A 407 19.47 -36.12 -10.48
N GLU A 408 19.83 -36.94 -9.48
CA GLU A 408 19.37 -38.33 -9.34
C GLU A 408 18.01 -38.47 -8.63
N ILE A 409 17.57 -37.48 -7.84
CA ILE A 409 16.30 -37.56 -7.11
C ILE A 409 15.11 -37.33 -8.06
N HIS A 410 14.27 -38.36 -8.24
CA HIS A 410 13.08 -38.28 -9.07
C HIS A 410 12.03 -37.28 -8.52
N GLU A 411 11.52 -36.47 -9.46
CA GLU A 411 10.73 -35.21 -9.38
C GLU A 411 9.67 -35.05 -8.26
N GLU A 412 9.01 -36.13 -7.82
CA GLU A 412 7.95 -36.06 -6.80
C GLU A 412 8.46 -36.32 -5.38
N GLN A 413 9.61 -36.99 -5.22
CA GLN A 413 10.08 -37.41 -3.91
C GLN A 413 10.73 -36.25 -3.15
N PHE A 414 11.57 -35.43 -3.80
CA PHE A 414 12.35 -34.36 -3.13
C PHE A 414 11.49 -33.40 -2.31
N TRP A 415 10.33 -33.00 -2.86
CA TRP A 415 9.43 -32.03 -2.24
C TRP A 415 8.41 -32.66 -1.27
N LEU A 416 8.36 -33.99 -1.19
CA LEU A 416 7.60 -34.75 -0.20
C LEU A 416 8.45 -35.12 1.01
N LEU A 417 9.76 -34.84 0.97
CA LEU A 417 10.65 -35.11 2.08
C LEU A 417 10.31 -34.18 3.25
N PRO A 418 10.09 -34.72 4.46
CA PRO A 418 9.79 -33.92 5.65
C PRO A 418 10.93 -32.95 6.01
N ASP A 419 12.16 -33.26 5.57
CA ASP A 419 13.36 -32.43 5.69
C ASP A 419 14.32 -32.69 4.50
N PRO A 420 14.23 -31.90 3.40
CA PRO A 420 15.05 -32.10 2.20
C PRO A 420 16.56 -32.05 2.43
N PRO A 421 17.13 -31.13 3.27
CA PRO A 421 18.55 -31.16 3.66
C PRO A 421 19.00 -32.49 4.26
N ILE A 422 18.27 -33.03 5.23
CA ILE A 422 18.63 -34.28 5.92
C ILE A 422 18.61 -35.47 4.95
N MET A 423 17.59 -35.53 4.10
CA MET A 423 17.43 -36.64 3.16
C MET A 423 18.43 -36.58 1.99
N LEU A 424 18.83 -35.38 1.57
CA LEU A 424 19.92 -35.20 0.61
C LEU A 424 21.27 -35.60 1.22
N ALA A 425 21.53 -35.25 2.49
CA ALA A 425 22.70 -35.71 3.22
C ALA A 425 22.74 -37.25 3.36
N LEU A 426 21.59 -37.88 3.66
CA LEU A 426 21.45 -39.34 3.72
C LEU A 426 21.67 -40.02 2.35
N LYS A 427 21.25 -39.38 1.25
CA LYS A 427 21.48 -39.88 -0.11
C LYS A 427 22.96 -39.78 -0.49
N ILE A 428 23.63 -38.68 -0.18
CA ILE A 428 25.07 -38.48 -0.42
C ILE A 428 25.91 -39.47 0.42
N GLN A 429 25.43 -39.88 1.60
CA GLN A 429 26.06 -40.95 2.40
C GLN A 429 25.94 -42.35 1.79
N THR A 430 24.96 -42.60 0.92
CA THR A 430 24.56 -43.97 0.48
C THR A 430 25.12 -44.38 -0.88
N ASP A 431 26.30 -43.87 -1.27
CA ASP A 431 27.09 -44.39 -2.40
C ASP A 431 27.70 -45.79 -2.09
N VAL A 432 26.84 -46.71 -1.68
CA VAL A 432 27.09 -48.15 -1.56
C VAL A 432 25.92 -48.83 -2.24
N SER A 433 26.18 -49.33 -3.44
CA SER A 433 25.34 -50.22 -4.24
C SER A 433 24.56 -51.22 -3.38
N HIS A 434 23.28 -50.96 -3.06
CA HIS A 434 22.24 -51.93 -2.71
C HIS A 434 20.94 -51.24 -2.30
N PHE A 435 20.10 -50.84 -3.27
CA PHE A 435 18.65 -50.70 -3.05
C PHE A 435 17.89 -50.93 -4.37
N ASP A 436 17.95 -52.17 -4.88
CA ASP A 436 17.10 -52.63 -5.99
C ASP A 436 15.71 -53.13 -5.54
N ARG A 437 15.38 -53.06 -4.25
CA ARG A 437 14.03 -53.31 -3.74
C ARG A 437 13.73 -52.41 -2.54
N PHE A 438 12.71 -51.58 -2.66
CA PHE A 438 12.02 -51.08 -1.48
C PHE A 438 11.42 -52.29 -0.73
N PRO A 439 11.64 -52.42 0.59
CA PRO A 439 10.92 -53.42 1.37
C PRO A 439 9.42 -53.12 1.32
N GLU A 440 8.60 -54.17 1.23
CA GLU A 440 7.15 -54.03 1.33
C GLU A 440 6.80 -53.26 2.60
N TYR A 441 5.94 -52.25 2.44
CA TYR A 441 5.38 -51.46 3.52
C TYR A 441 4.56 -52.38 4.44
N THR A 442 5.15 -52.79 5.56
CA THR A 442 4.40 -53.26 6.73
C THR A 442 3.95 -52.05 7.53
N ASP A 443 2.65 -51.86 7.60
CA ASP A 443 1.99 -50.82 8.38
C ASP A 443 2.38 -50.92 9.87
N PRO A 444 3.02 -49.90 10.47
CA PRO A 444 3.38 -49.93 11.88
C PRO A 444 2.19 -49.75 12.85
N PHE A 445 0.93 -49.85 12.37
CA PHE A 445 -0.29 -49.64 13.16
C PHE A 445 -1.21 -50.86 13.37
N GLU A 446 -0.75 -52.10 13.19
CA GLU A 446 -1.45 -53.25 13.81
C GLU A 446 -0.97 -53.47 15.25
N ILE A 447 -1.58 -52.75 16.19
CA ILE A 447 -1.56 -53.06 17.64
C ILE A 447 -3.02 -53.33 18.08
N PRO A 448 -3.26 -54.32 18.99
CA PRO A 448 -4.59 -54.87 19.28
C PRO A 448 -5.59 -53.86 19.86
N THR A 449 -6.86 -54.12 19.59
CA THR A 449 -8.10 -53.36 19.88
C THR A 449 -8.44 -53.12 21.36
N GLU A 450 -7.47 -52.90 22.24
CA GLU A 450 -7.70 -52.44 23.61
C GLU A 450 -6.65 -51.38 23.95
N ILE A 451 -7.09 -50.21 24.44
CA ILE A 451 -6.32 -48.97 24.73
C ILE A 451 -6.32 -47.95 23.57
N MET A 452 -7.50 -47.40 23.26
CA MET A 452 -7.65 -46.12 22.54
C MET A 452 -8.42 -45.14 23.43
N ALA A 453 -7.67 -44.41 24.27
CA ALA A 453 -8.09 -43.16 24.88
C ALA A 453 -6.84 -42.37 25.26
N THR A 454 -6.49 -41.34 24.50
CA THR A 454 -6.16 -39.96 24.96
C THR A 454 -5.33 -39.14 23.95
N ALA A 455 -5.78 -37.88 23.79
CA ALA A 455 -5.04 -36.68 23.39
C ALA A 455 -4.68 -36.43 21.91
N VAL A 456 -5.71 -36.24 21.07
CA VAL A 456 -5.70 -35.21 20.01
C VAL A 456 -6.15 -33.89 20.67
N PRO A 457 -5.46 -32.74 20.52
CA PRO A 457 -6.01 -31.48 21.00
C PRO A 457 -7.29 -31.18 20.22
N PRO A 458 -8.42 -30.85 20.89
CA PRO A 458 -9.68 -30.64 20.21
C PRO A 458 -9.55 -29.47 19.25
N ARG A 459 -9.78 -29.71 17.95
CA ARG A 459 -10.04 -28.64 16.98
C ARG A 459 -11.31 -27.93 17.44
N ASN A 460 -11.15 -26.70 17.92
CA ASN A 460 -12.26 -25.90 18.40
C ASN A 460 -13.22 -25.57 17.25
N LYS A 461 -14.33 -26.31 17.17
CA LYS A 461 -15.33 -26.11 16.10
C LYS A 461 -16.02 -24.76 16.24
N ALA A 462 -16.00 -24.14 17.41
CA ALA A 462 -16.48 -22.77 17.60
C ALA A 462 -15.53 -21.72 17.00
N LEU A 463 -14.24 -22.02 16.81
CA LEU A 463 -13.31 -21.13 16.09
C LEU A 463 -13.73 -20.98 14.61
N GLY A 464 -14.16 -22.09 14.00
CA GLY A 464 -14.75 -22.09 12.66
C GLY A 464 -16.08 -21.32 12.59
N THR A 465 -16.89 -21.36 13.65
CA THR A 465 -18.16 -20.61 13.72
C THR A 465 -17.94 -19.12 14.00
N VAL A 466 -16.96 -18.72 14.82
CA VAL A 466 -16.62 -17.30 15.06
C VAL A 466 -15.94 -16.67 13.84
N LEU A 467 -15.14 -17.44 13.10
CA LEU A 467 -14.53 -17.02 11.83
C LEU A 467 -15.52 -17.06 10.63
N ALA A 468 -16.60 -17.85 10.72
CA ALA A 468 -17.66 -17.90 9.70
C ALA A 468 -18.85 -16.95 9.99
N GLU A 469 -19.20 -16.71 11.25
CA GLU A 469 -20.22 -15.72 11.65
C GLU A 469 -19.71 -14.28 11.55
N SER A 470 -18.39 -14.07 11.47
CA SER A 470 -17.80 -12.80 11.04
C SER A 470 -17.96 -12.53 9.53
N GLN A 471 -18.53 -13.49 8.77
CA GLN A 471 -18.97 -13.32 7.39
C GLN A 471 -20.50 -13.20 7.21
N GLU A 472 -21.27 -12.98 8.29
CA GLU A 472 -22.68 -12.58 8.14
C GLU A 472 -22.83 -11.08 7.77
N PRO A 473 -23.83 -10.70 6.93
CA PRO A 473 -24.12 -9.31 6.53
C PRO A 473 -24.63 -8.42 7.68
N SER A 474 -24.70 -8.92 8.91
CA SER A 474 -25.31 -8.27 10.07
C SER A 474 -24.34 -7.39 10.87
N ARG A 475 -23.06 -7.29 10.48
CA ARG A 475 -22.26 -6.07 10.75
C ARG A 475 -22.82 -4.94 9.88
N HIS A 476 -23.94 -4.38 10.32
CA HIS A 476 -24.31 -3.05 9.87
C HIS A 476 -23.09 -2.14 10.06
N PRO A 477 -22.69 -1.36 9.04
CA PRO A 477 -21.62 -0.39 9.20
C PRO A 477 -21.92 0.43 10.46
N SER A 478 -20.90 0.63 11.29
CA SER A 478 -20.97 1.63 12.35
C SER A 478 -21.60 2.90 11.75
N PRO A 479 -22.56 3.55 12.43
CA PRO A 479 -23.18 4.78 11.97
C PRO A 479 -22.10 5.69 11.42
N GLN A 480 -22.11 5.93 10.10
CA GLN A 480 -21.05 6.76 9.50
C GLN A 480 -21.01 8.09 10.26
N PRO A 481 -19.84 8.52 10.75
CA PRO A 481 -19.75 9.77 11.47
C PRO A 481 -20.14 10.90 10.52
N THR A 482 -21.25 11.55 10.85
CA THR A 482 -21.61 12.86 10.33
C THR A 482 -21.25 13.85 11.43
N HIS A 483 -20.43 14.84 11.07
CA HIS A 483 -19.87 15.81 12.01
C HIS A 483 -20.97 16.69 12.61
N PHE A 484 -20.91 16.86 13.93
CA PHE A 484 -21.67 17.87 14.68
C PHE A 484 -20.70 18.97 15.10
N SER A 485 -21.10 20.24 14.96
CA SER A 485 -20.34 21.39 15.48
C SER A 485 -21.21 22.22 16.43
N VAL A 486 -20.55 22.89 17.38
CA VAL A 486 -21.15 23.55 18.53
C VAL A 486 -20.64 24.99 18.62
N PRO A 487 -21.28 25.99 18.00
CA PRO A 487 -20.74 27.35 18.03
C PRO A 487 -20.96 28.05 19.37
N HIS A 488 -19.96 28.82 19.81
CA HIS A 488 -20.26 30.03 20.58
C HIS A 488 -19.32 31.19 20.26
N LEU A 489 -19.96 32.36 20.12
CA LEU A 489 -19.41 33.71 20.04
C LEU A 489 -18.48 34.09 21.21
N SER A 490 -17.53 34.94 20.86
CA SER A 490 -16.68 35.76 21.72
C SER A 490 -17.40 36.38 22.92
N GLN A 491 -16.86 36.20 24.13
CA GLN A 491 -16.47 37.31 25.01
C GLN A 491 -15.62 36.85 26.19
N ALA A 492 -14.69 37.73 26.55
CA ALA A 492 -13.73 37.60 27.63
C ALA A 492 -14.40 37.59 29.01
N ASN A 493 -14.13 36.56 29.81
CA ASN A 493 -13.78 36.66 31.24
C ASN A 493 -13.55 35.25 31.81
N GLY A 494 -12.52 35.15 32.66
CA GLY A 494 -11.85 33.91 33.04
C GLY A 494 -12.62 32.91 33.90
N ASN A 495 -11.83 31.89 34.27
CA ASN A 495 -12.06 30.72 35.12
C ASN A 495 -12.60 29.44 34.44
N GLY A 496 -11.67 28.50 34.27
CA GLY A 496 -11.70 27.14 34.82
C GLY A 496 -12.90 26.25 34.46
N HIS A 497 -12.63 25.17 33.73
CA HIS A 497 -13.42 23.95 33.57
C HIS A 497 -14.96 24.11 33.67
N ARG A 498 -15.62 24.35 32.53
CA ARG A 498 -17.09 24.28 32.47
C ARG A 498 -17.55 22.89 32.07
N VAL A 499 -18.25 22.22 32.99
CA VAL A 499 -19.08 21.04 32.71
C VAL A 499 -20.21 21.44 31.77
N LEU A 500 -20.30 20.82 30.60
CA LEU A 500 -21.38 21.04 29.61
C LEU A 500 -22.73 20.70 30.24
N ARG A 501 -23.57 21.72 30.51
CA ARG A 501 -24.95 21.54 30.99
C ARG A 501 -25.90 21.42 29.79
N SER A 502 -27.06 20.81 29.99
CA SER A 502 -28.10 20.59 28.97
C SER A 502 -28.62 21.86 28.26
N ALA A 503 -28.31 23.04 28.79
CA ALA A 503 -28.67 24.34 28.23
C ALA A 503 -27.52 25.04 27.47
N THR A 504 -26.40 24.36 27.21
CA THR A 504 -25.25 24.94 26.48
C THR A 504 -25.54 24.90 24.98
N VAL A 505 -25.26 26.00 24.26
CA VAL A 505 -25.38 26.06 22.80
C VAL A 505 -24.54 24.93 22.19
N GLY A 506 -25.13 24.16 21.26
CA GLY A 506 -24.54 22.99 20.59
C GLY A 506 -24.47 21.69 21.41
N TYR A 507 -25.12 21.62 22.57
CA TYR A 507 -25.28 20.36 23.30
C TYR A 507 -26.13 19.35 22.49
N VAL A 508 -25.51 18.28 22.01
CA VAL A 508 -26.23 17.08 21.56
C VAL A 508 -26.44 16.19 22.78
N ALA A 509 -27.69 15.96 23.16
CA ALA A 509 -28.06 15.15 24.32
C ALA A 509 -27.42 13.73 24.23
N PRO A 510 -26.44 13.39 25.11
CA PRO A 510 -25.69 12.14 25.06
C PRO A 510 -26.57 10.89 25.04
N GLU A 511 -27.76 10.94 25.67
CA GLU A 511 -28.69 9.81 25.68
C GLU A 511 -29.17 9.39 24.28
N PHE A 512 -29.24 10.31 23.30
CA PHE A 512 -29.70 10.00 21.95
C PHE A 512 -28.59 9.41 21.08
N LEU A 513 -27.37 9.93 21.18
CA LEU A 513 -26.21 9.32 20.53
C LEU A 513 -25.91 7.94 21.12
N LEU A 514 -26.03 7.78 22.44
CA LEU A 514 -25.95 6.47 23.10
C LEU A 514 -27.04 5.52 22.62
N ARG A 515 -28.26 6.01 22.35
CA ARG A 515 -29.35 5.20 21.80
C ARG A 515 -29.03 4.71 20.39
N LEU A 516 -28.56 5.60 19.51
CA LEU A 516 -28.13 5.23 18.15
C LEU A 516 -26.96 4.25 18.18
N ALA A 517 -25.97 4.48 19.03
CA ALA A 517 -24.82 3.59 19.19
C ALA A 517 -25.23 2.20 19.70
N LYS A 518 -26.07 2.14 20.76
CA LYS A 518 -26.59 0.87 21.30
C LYS A 518 -27.45 0.11 20.31
N SER A 519 -28.21 0.82 19.47
CA SER A 519 -29.04 0.23 18.41
C SER A 519 -28.30 0.05 17.08
N ARG A 520 -27.00 0.34 17.01
CA ARG A 520 -26.19 0.33 15.78
C ARG A 520 -26.86 1.05 14.60
N SER A 521 -27.53 2.16 14.89
CA SER A 521 -28.37 2.90 13.93
C SER A 521 -27.61 4.07 13.32
N MET A 522 -27.64 4.16 11.98
CA MET A 522 -27.01 5.23 11.21
C MET A 522 -27.48 6.62 11.66
N ILE A 523 -26.61 7.62 11.52
CA ILE A 523 -26.88 8.99 11.96
C ILE A 523 -28.02 9.69 11.22
N VAL A 524 -28.44 9.15 10.07
CA VAL A 524 -29.67 9.56 9.38
C VAL A 524 -30.92 9.41 10.28
N ASN A 525 -30.86 8.48 11.26
CA ASN A 525 -31.92 8.24 12.24
C ASN A 525 -31.84 9.19 13.45
N PHE A 526 -30.88 10.13 13.47
CA PHE A 526 -30.82 11.16 14.49
C PHE A 526 -31.97 12.15 14.35
N ASP A 527 -32.64 12.42 15.47
CA ASP A 527 -33.72 13.41 15.56
C ASP A 527 -33.13 14.84 15.51
N ILE A 528 -33.16 15.46 14.33
CA ILE A 528 -32.66 16.82 14.08
C ILE A 528 -33.31 17.86 15.00
N SER A 529 -34.53 17.62 15.51
CA SER A 529 -35.18 18.56 16.45
C SER A 529 -34.42 18.73 17.78
N LYS A 530 -33.47 17.83 18.06
CA LYS A 530 -32.59 17.88 19.24
C LYS A 530 -31.34 18.72 19.03
N LEU A 531 -31.09 19.21 17.81
CA LEU A 531 -30.02 20.16 17.55
C LEU A 531 -30.35 21.52 18.18
N SER A 532 -29.33 22.23 18.65
CA SER A 532 -29.49 23.64 19.00
C SER A 532 -29.81 24.48 17.76
N LYS A 533 -30.20 25.74 17.96
CA LYS A 533 -30.44 26.71 16.87
C LYS A 533 -29.28 26.82 15.86
N ASP A 534 -28.06 26.55 16.31
CA ASP A 534 -26.84 26.63 15.50
C ASP A 534 -26.26 25.24 15.14
N GLY A 535 -26.91 24.17 15.60
CA GLY A 535 -26.50 22.80 15.33
C GLY A 535 -26.92 22.37 13.93
N TYR A 536 -26.09 21.53 13.29
CA TYR A 536 -26.35 21.01 11.96
C TYR A 536 -25.96 19.54 11.82
N ARG A 537 -26.49 18.89 10.78
CA ARG A 537 -26.16 17.54 10.36
C ARG A 537 -25.91 17.57 8.84
N VAL A 538 -24.76 17.05 8.41
CA VAL A 538 -24.37 16.99 6.98
C VAL A 538 -24.09 15.55 6.56
N LEU A 539 -25.03 14.92 5.86
CA LEU A 539 -24.84 13.57 5.33
C LEU A 539 -23.89 13.58 4.14
N CYS A 540 -23.19 12.47 3.88
CA CYS A 540 -22.29 12.36 2.72
C CYS A 540 -23.01 12.51 1.38
N GLU A 541 -24.31 12.22 1.35
CA GLU A 541 -25.23 12.33 0.21
C GLU A 541 -25.76 13.76 0.01
N ASP A 542 -25.58 14.64 0.99
CA ASP A 542 -26.07 16.02 0.92
C ASP A 542 -25.25 16.84 -0.09
N ALA A 543 -25.94 17.70 -0.83
CA ALA A 543 -25.35 18.64 -1.76
C ALA A 543 -26.04 20.00 -1.64
N ASN A 544 -25.25 21.08 -1.67
CA ASN A 544 -25.69 22.47 -1.57
C ASN A 544 -26.60 22.76 -0.36
N ILE A 545 -26.27 22.22 0.82
CA ILE A 545 -27.00 22.52 2.05
C ILE A 545 -26.44 23.80 2.69
N THR A 546 -27.32 24.63 3.24
CA THR A 546 -26.91 25.83 3.97
C THR A 546 -26.89 25.53 5.47
N LEU A 547 -25.72 25.71 6.09
CA LEU A 547 -25.57 25.58 7.54
C LEU A 547 -26.24 26.77 8.25
N PRO A 548 -26.58 26.66 9.56
CA PRO A 548 -27.10 27.77 10.35
C PRO A 548 -26.21 29.03 10.34
N THR A 549 -24.92 28.88 10.06
CA THR A 549 -23.95 29.98 9.89
C THR A 549 -24.12 30.76 8.58
N GLY A 550 -24.96 30.30 7.66
CA GLY A 550 -25.10 30.83 6.30
C GLY A 550 -24.10 30.24 5.30
N GLU A 551 -23.15 29.41 5.75
CA GLU A 551 -22.21 28.71 4.88
C GLU A 551 -22.93 27.66 4.03
N VAL A 552 -22.64 27.65 2.73
CA VAL A 552 -23.15 26.63 1.80
C VAL A 552 -22.14 25.50 1.67
N VAL A 553 -22.56 24.30 2.06
CA VAL A 553 -21.81 23.07 1.85
C VAL A 553 -22.20 22.48 0.50
N GLY A 554 -21.34 22.66 -0.50
CA GLY A 554 -21.58 22.16 -1.86
C GLY A 554 -21.63 20.63 -1.96
N ASN A 555 -20.83 19.92 -1.15
CA ASN A 555 -20.75 18.46 -1.18
C ASN A 555 -20.46 17.90 0.23
N GLY A 556 -21.38 17.10 0.77
CA GLY A 556 -21.28 16.52 2.11
C GLY A 556 -20.12 15.55 2.30
N THR A 557 -19.71 14.84 1.24
CA THR A 557 -18.51 13.97 1.27
C THR A 557 -17.22 14.77 1.42
N THR A 558 -17.08 15.85 0.64
CA THR A 558 -15.93 16.76 0.74
C THR A 558 -15.90 17.43 2.11
N PHE A 559 -17.06 17.90 2.58
CA PHE A 559 -17.21 18.45 3.92
C PHE A 559 -16.73 17.48 4.99
N ARG A 560 -17.17 16.22 4.95
CA ARG A 560 -16.72 15.18 5.89
C ARG A 560 -15.21 14.94 5.83
N ASN A 561 -14.64 14.93 4.63
CA ASN A 561 -13.22 14.69 4.40
C ASN A 561 -12.34 15.80 4.97
N THR A 562 -12.71 17.07 4.76
CA THR A 562 -11.90 18.24 5.13
C THR A 562 -12.31 18.87 6.46
N TYR A 563 -13.35 18.36 7.13
CA TYR A 563 -13.92 18.99 8.32
C TYR A 563 -12.88 19.25 9.42
N HIS A 564 -11.97 18.30 9.62
CA HIS A 564 -10.93 18.37 10.63
C HIS A 564 -9.91 19.49 10.39
N LEU A 565 -9.84 20.04 9.17
CA LEU A 565 -8.97 21.18 8.81
C LEU A 565 -9.60 22.53 9.11
N ARG A 566 -10.84 22.56 9.60
CA ARG A 566 -11.56 23.79 9.88
C ARG A 566 -11.17 24.31 11.24
N ASP A 567 -10.84 25.60 11.31
CA ASP A 567 -10.72 26.30 12.58
C ASP A 567 -12.14 26.49 13.16
N THR A 568 -12.53 25.55 14.02
CA THR A 568 -13.77 25.64 14.77
C THR A 568 -13.61 26.51 16.01
N GLY A 569 -12.38 26.76 16.48
CA GLY A 569 -12.11 27.38 17.78
C GLY A 569 -12.65 26.59 18.99
N MET A 570 -13.06 25.33 18.79
CA MET A 570 -13.80 24.51 19.77
C MET A 570 -13.06 23.23 20.18
N THR A 571 -11.85 22.99 19.70
CA THR A 571 -11.20 21.68 19.79
C THR A 571 -9.96 21.72 20.69
N ASP A 572 -10.14 21.30 21.95
CA ASP A 572 -9.00 21.07 22.86
C ASP A 572 -8.24 19.80 22.48
N ILE A 573 -8.99 18.75 22.13
CA ILE A 573 -8.45 17.45 21.72
C ILE A 573 -9.19 16.94 20.50
N PHE A 574 -8.44 16.49 19.50
CA PHE A 574 -8.98 15.86 18.30
C PHE A 574 -8.70 14.36 18.29
N VAL A 575 -9.76 13.56 18.27
CA VAL A 575 -9.70 12.09 18.16
C VAL A 575 -10.52 11.66 16.94
N PRO A 576 -9.89 11.19 15.85
CA PRO A 576 -10.58 10.82 14.63
C PRO A 576 -11.28 9.46 14.79
N CYS A 577 -12.61 9.49 14.93
CA CYS A 577 -13.44 8.29 15.07
C CYS A 577 -14.17 7.96 13.77
N GLY A 578 -13.71 6.93 13.04
CA GLY A 578 -14.36 6.43 11.82
C GLY A 578 -14.30 7.38 10.62
N GLY A 579 -14.97 7.02 9.51
CA GLY A 579 -15.25 7.95 8.40
C GLY A 579 -14.09 8.31 7.47
N ARG A 580 -12.88 7.75 7.64
CA ARG A 580 -11.69 7.97 6.78
C ARG A 580 -11.60 9.41 6.22
N PRO A 581 -11.39 10.42 7.08
CA PRO A 581 -11.14 11.79 6.63
C PRO A 581 -9.93 11.88 5.70
N GLU A 582 -9.80 13.00 4.99
CA GLU A 582 -8.61 13.28 4.20
C GLU A 582 -7.37 13.39 5.09
N SER A 583 -6.19 13.13 4.51
CA SER A 583 -4.93 13.16 5.27
C SER A 583 -4.48 14.59 5.60
N ILE A 584 -3.75 14.74 6.70
CA ILE A 584 -3.03 15.98 7.01
C ILE A 584 -1.62 15.87 6.45
N ASP A 585 -1.32 16.66 5.42
CA ASP A 585 -0.04 16.71 4.74
C ASP A 585 0.61 18.09 4.86
N LEU A 586 1.78 18.27 4.24
CA LEU A 586 2.51 19.55 4.24
C LEU A 586 1.71 20.72 3.65
N ILE A 587 0.74 20.46 2.80
CA ILE A 587 -0.10 21.46 2.15
C ILE A 587 -1.24 21.85 3.10
N THR A 588 -1.92 20.86 3.69
CA THR A 588 -3.12 21.07 4.51
C THR A 588 -2.83 21.44 5.96
N VAL A 589 -1.66 21.08 6.50
CA VAL A 589 -1.27 21.36 7.89
C VAL A 589 -1.31 22.84 8.25
N ASN A 590 -1.08 23.74 7.29
CA ASN A 590 -1.14 25.19 7.52
C ASN A 590 -2.52 25.69 7.92
N LYS A 591 -3.58 24.96 7.55
CA LYS A 591 -4.95 25.29 7.98
C LYS A 591 -5.15 25.07 9.48
N LEU A 592 -4.29 24.27 10.10
CA LEU A 592 -4.27 23.98 11.52
C LEU A 592 -3.26 24.82 12.30
N ILE A 593 -2.56 25.76 11.66
CA ILE A 593 -1.57 26.62 12.33
C ILE A 593 -1.92 28.08 12.07
N LYS A 594 -2.19 28.81 13.15
CA LYS A 594 -2.54 30.23 13.10
C LYS A 594 -1.64 31.00 14.05
N ASP A 595 -1.06 32.09 13.56
CA ASP A 595 -0.12 32.93 14.32
C ASP A 595 1.03 32.12 14.95
N GLY A 596 1.52 31.10 14.21
CA GLY A 596 2.59 30.21 14.65
C GLY A 596 2.18 29.16 15.69
N LYS A 597 0.90 29.08 16.07
CA LYS A 597 0.38 28.10 17.02
C LYS A 597 -0.62 27.15 16.38
N SER A 598 -0.58 25.89 16.79
CA SER A 598 -1.60 24.92 16.38
C SER A 598 -2.97 25.35 16.88
N THR A 599 -3.99 25.33 16.03
CA THR A 599 -5.39 25.55 16.40
C THR A 599 -5.95 24.38 17.20
N ILE A 600 -5.32 23.20 17.12
CA ILE A 600 -5.66 22.00 17.89
C ILE A 600 -4.48 21.68 18.81
N PRO A 601 -4.62 21.85 20.14
CA PRO A 601 -3.54 21.60 21.09
C PRO A 601 -3.15 20.12 21.20
N TYR A 602 -4.12 19.21 21.14
CA TYR A 602 -3.87 17.77 21.28
C TYR A 602 -4.48 17.00 20.11
N ILE A 603 -3.69 16.20 19.40
CA ILE A 603 -4.17 15.32 18.33
C ILE A 603 -3.84 13.88 18.68
N VAL A 604 -4.86 13.02 18.67
CA VAL A 604 -4.68 11.57 18.76
C VAL A 604 -4.73 11.00 17.34
N GLU A 605 -3.62 10.49 16.83
CA GLU A 605 -3.58 9.92 15.48
C GLU A 605 -4.21 8.51 15.49
N GLY A 606 -5.41 8.40 14.91
CA GLY A 606 -6.16 7.15 14.76
C GLY A 606 -5.96 6.49 13.39
N ALA A 607 -6.28 5.20 13.26
CA ALA A 607 -6.15 4.44 12.00
C ALA A 607 -6.94 5.01 10.80
N ASN A 608 -7.88 5.92 11.07
CA ASN A 608 -8.73 6.54 10.06
C ASN A 608 -8.19 7.88 9.55
N LEU A 609 -7.23 8.50 10.22
CA LEU A 609 -6.62 9.76 9.81
C LEU A 609 -5.12 9.59 9.70
N PHE A 610 -4.60 9.78 8.49
CA PHE A 610 -3.16 9.75 8.26
C PHE A 610 -2.59 11.16 8.34
N ILE A 611 -1.55 11.34 9.15
CA ILE A 611 -0.77 12.57 9.21
C ILE A 611 0.63 12.25 8.68
N THR A 612 1.11 13.01 7.68
CA THR A 612 2.48 12.83 7.17
C THR A 612 3.50 13.19 8.24
N GLN A 613 4.71 12.61 8.18
CA GLN A 613 5.73 12.87 9.20
C GLN A 613 6.11 14.36 9.26
N ASP A 614 6.30 15.01 8.12
CA ASP A 614 6.64 16.44 8.08
C ASP A 614 5.52 17.32 8.65
N ALA A 615 4.25 16.95 8.41
CA ALA A 615 3.12 17.63 9.03
C ALA A 615 3.10 17.48 10.56
N LYS A 616 3.47 16.31 11.10
CA LYS A 616 3.58 16.10 12.55
C LYS A 616 4.61 17.02 13.17
N LEU A 617 5.81 17.06 12.58
CA LEU A 617 6.89 17.92 13.06
C LEU A 617 6.48 19.39 13.04
N ARG A 618 5.78 19.82 11.99
CA ARG A 618 5.30 21.20 11.89
C ARG A 618 4.22 21.54 12.93
N LEU A 619 3.33 20.61 13.22
CA LEU A 619 2.32 20.76 14.27
C LEU A 619 2.96 20.79 15.66
N GLU A 620 3.92 19.89 15.93
CA GLU A 620 4.66 19.86 17.20
C GLU A 620 5.48 21.14 17.41
N ALA A 621 6.13 21.64 16.36
CA ALA A 621 6.82 22.93 16.39
C ALA A 621 5.86 24.11 16.65
N ALA A 622 4.59 23.99 16.22
CA ALA A 622 3.53 24.95 16.52
C ALA A 622 2.86 24.72 17.89
N GLY A 623 3.41 23.84 18.74
CA GLY A 623 2.92 23.58 20.09
C GLY A 623 1.79 22.54 20.19
N CYS A 624 1.48 21.82 19.11
CA CYS A 624 0.58 20.67 19.17
C CYS A 624 1.27 19.48 19.86
N ILE A 625 0.55 18.75 20.70
CA ILE A 625 0.98 17.45 21.22
C ILE A 625 0.27 16.37 20.41
N ILE A 626 1.07 15.60 19.67
CA ILE A 626 0.56 14.50 18.85
C ILE A 626 0.78 13.17 19.57
N TYR A 627 -0.31 12.49 19.90
CA TYR A 627 -0.31 11.10 20.33
C TYR A 627 -0.36 10.21 19.10
N LYS A 628 0.82 9.94 18.54
CA LYS A 628 0.98 9.04 17.40
C LYS A 628 0.67 7.61 17.81
N ASP A 629 -0.15 6.94 17.01
CA ASP A 629 -0.53 5.54 17.21
C ASP A 629 -0.98 5.22 18.65
N ALA A 630 -1.74 6.15 19.23
CA ALA A 630 -2.18 6.02 20.61
C ALA A 630 -2.94 4.71 20.82
N SER A 631 -2.94 4.25 22.07
CA SER A 631 -3.66 3.07 22.58
C SER A 631 -5.13 2.93 22.16
N ALA A 632 -5.76 3.95 21.59
CA ALA A 632 -7.06 3.84 20.92
C ALA A 632 -7.02 2.90 19.68
N ASN A 633 -5.93 2.90 18.90
CA ASN A 633 -5.73 1.95 17.78
C ASN A 633 -5.23 0.60 18.28
N LYS A 634 -4.19 0.62 19.13
CA LYS A 634 -3.60 -0.59 19.73
C LYS A 634 -4.57 -1.30 20.66
N GLY A 635 -5.57 -0.61 21.20
CA GLY A 635 -6.61 -1.16 22.06
C GLY A 635 -7.49 -2.19 21.34
N GLY A 636 -7.83 -1.93 20.07
CA GLY A 636 -8.56 -2.91 19.25
C GLY A 636 -7.73 -4.16 18.95
N VAL A 637 -6.43 -3.99 18.67
CA VAL A 637 -5.50 -5.11 18.46
C VAL A 637 -5.30 -5.90 19.75
N THR A 638 -5.11 -5.20 20.88
CA THR A 638 -4.96 -5.80 22.22
C THR A 638 -6.21 -6.57 22.61
N SER A 639 -7.40 -5.98 22.43
CA SER A 639 -8.66 -6.66 22.74
C SER A 639 -8.87 -7.90 21.87
N SER A 640 -8.62 -7.80 20.56
CA SER A 640 -8.74 -8.94 19.66
C SER A 640 -7.72 -10.04 19.96
N SER A 641 -6.48 -9.68 20.29
CA SER A 641 -5.42 -10.65 20.61
C SER A 641 -5.72 -11.41 21.90
N LEU A 642 -6.22 -10.70 22.91
CA LEU A 642 -6.63 -11.30 24.18
C LEU A 642 -7.90 -12.16 24.03
N GLU A 643 -8.83 -11.76 23.16
CA GLU A 643 -9.99 -12.59 22.81
C GLU A 643 -9.59 -13.89 22.09
N VAL A 644 -8.64 -13.81 21.15
CA VAL A 644 -8.05 -14.99 20.50
C VAL A 644 -7.34 -15.87 21.53
N LEU A 645 -6.53 -15.29 22.42
CA LEU A 645 -5.87 -16.03 23.50
C LEU A 645 -6.88 -16.77 24.38
N ALA A 646 -7.98 -16.12 24.77
CA ALA A 646 -9.04 -16.78 25.54
C ALA A 646 -9.65 -17.96 24.76
N SER A 647 -9.85 -17.81 23.45
CA SER A 647 -10.38 -18.89 22.59
C SER A 647 -9.45 -20.09 22.45
N LEU A 648 -8.14 -19.85 22.47
CA LEU A 648 -7.12 -20.90 22.43
C LEU A 648 -6.90 -21.55 23.81
N SER A 649 -7.18 -20.82 24.88
CA SER A 649 -6.99 -21.30 26.25
C SER A 649 -8.14 -22.22 26.72
N PHE A 650 -9.38 -21.90 26.36
CA PHE A 650 -10.55 -22.70 26.71
C PHE A 650 -10.75 -23.89 25.76
N ASP A 651 -11.37 -24.96 26.25
CA ASP A 651 -12.02 -25.96 25.41
C ASP A 651 -13.37 -25.43 24.89
N ASP A 652 -13.91 -26.07 23.86
CA ASP A 652 -15.11 -25.61 23.15
C ASP A 652 -16.31 -25.38 24.07
N GLU A 653 -16.54 -26.26 25.03
CA GLU A 653 -17.67 -26.18 25.95
C GLU A 653 -17.49 -25.01 26.93
N SER A 654 -16.32 -24.94 27.57
CA SER A 654 -16.00 -23.86 28.51
C SER A 654 -15.97 -22.49 27.82
N PHE A 655 -15.47 -22.43 26.59
CA PHE A 655 -15.45 -21.19 25.80
C PHE A 655 -16.88 -20.70 25.51
N ARG A 656 -17.77 -21.59 25.04
CA ARG A 656 -19.18 -21.24 24.81
C ARG A 656 -19.86 -20.77 26.09
N GLN A 657 -19.58 -21.42 27.22
CA GLN A 657 -20.19 -21.08 28.50
C GLN A 657 -19.71 -19.71 29.04
N HIS A 658 -18.43 -19.39 28.86
CA HIS A 658 -17.81 -18.26 29.56
C HIS A 658 -17.56 -17.03 28.68
N MET A 659 -17.45 -17.21 27.36
CA MET A 659 -17.08 -16.15 26.41
C MET A 659 -18.18 -15.82 25.40
N CYS A 660 -19.12 -16.72 25.13
CA CYS A 660 -20.19 -16.48 24.14
C CYS A 660 -21.48 -15.97 24.78
N HIS A 661 -22.24 -15.14 24.05
CA HIS A 661 -23.55 -14.67 24.48
C HIS A 661 -24.56 -15.84 24.50
N ASP A 662 -25.53 -15.78 25.42
CA ASP A 662 -26.65 -16.72 25.43
C ASP A 662 -27.62 -16.47 24.25
N ALA A 663 -28.61 -17.35 24.08
CA ALA A 663 -29.62 -17.25 23.03
C ALA A 663 -30.46 -15.94 23.08
N LYS A 664 -30.40 -15.18 24.18
CA LYS A 664 -31.07 -13.89 24.36
C LYS A 664 -30.10 -12.71 24.13
N GLY A 665 -28.87 -12.97 23.72
CA GLY A 665 -27.83 -11.97 23.47
C GLY A 665 -27.18 -11.43 24.75
N VAL A 666 -27.35 -12.09 25.90
CA VAL A 666 -26.76 -11.64 27.18
C VAL A 666 -25.38 -12.25 27.35
N ALA A 667 -24.38 -11.38 27.57
CA ALA A 667 -23.01 -11.82 27.81
C ALA A 667 -22.84 -12.47 29.21
N PRO A 668 -22.07 -13.57 29.33
CA PRO A 668 -21.74 -14.20 30.62
C PRO A 668 -20.99 -13.24 31.55
N GLN A 669 -21.06 -13.52 32.86
CA GLN A 669 -20.35 -12.69 33.85
C GLN A 669 -18.83 -12.75 33.67
N PHE A 670 -18.28 -13.93 33.36
CA PHE A 670 -16.85 -14.10 33.07
C PHE A 670 -16.40 -13.19 31.92
N TYR A 671 -17.10 -13.22 30.78
CA TYR A 671 -16.81 -12.32 29.65
C TYR A 671 -16.83 -10.84 30.05
N LYS A 672 -17.82 -10.40 30.84
CA LYS A 672 -17.91 -9.00 31.29
C LYS A 672 -16.71 -8.60 32.16
N ASP A 673 -16.27 -9.48 33.05
CA ASP A 673 -15.12 -9.22 33.91
C ASP A 673 -13.80 -9.33 33.15
N TYR A 674 -13.71 -10.24 32.18
CA TYR A 674 -12.60 -10.36 31.25
C TYR A 674 -12.43 -9.08 30.41
N VAL A 675 -13.51 -8.53 29.86
CA VAL A 675 -13.49 -7.26 29.13
C VAL A 675 -12.96 -6.12 30.00
N LYS A 676 -13.35 -6.05 31.29
CA LYS A 676 -12.79 -5.04 32.22
C LYS A 676 -11.29 -5.23 32.42
N GLN A 677 -10.82 -6.48 32.54
CA GLN A 677 -9.40 -6.76 32.68
C GLN A 677 -8.61 -6.39 31.42
N VAL A 678 -9.15 -6.67 30.23
CA VAL A 678 -8.58 -6.24 28.94
C VAL A 678 -8.50 -4.71 28.88
N GLN A 679 -9.56 -4.00 29.26
CA GLN A 679 -9.56 -2.52 29.33
C GLN A 679 -8.50 -2.00 30.29
N ALA A 680 -8.36 -2.59 31.47
CA ALA A 680 -7.32 -2.23 32.42
C ALA A 680 -5.92 -2.43 31.84
N LYS A 681 -5.69 -3.52 31.08
CA LYS A 681 -4.41 -3.78 30.41
C LYS A 681 -4.10 -2.76 29.33
N ILE A 682 -5.10 -2.36 28.54
CA ILE A 682 -4.96 -1.30 27.53
C ILE A 682 -4.58 0.02 28.19
N CYS A 683 -5.25 0.38 29.30
CA CYS A 683 -4.92 1.59 30.07
C CYS A 683 -3.50 1.55 30.65
N GLU A 684 -3.09 0.41 31.23
CA GLU A 684 -1.76 0.21 31.78
C GLU A 684 -0.68 0.39 30.69
N ASN A 685 -0.84 -0.28 29.55
CA ASN A 685 0.12 -0.17 28.46
C ASN A 685 0.19 1.25 27.88
N ALA A 686 -0.96 1.93 27.78
CA ALA A 686 -1.02 3.32 27.34
C ALA A 686 -0.28 4.26 28.30
N GLN A 687 -0.43 4.03 29.62
CA GLN A 687 0.25 4.82 30.63
C GLN A 687 1.77 4.64 30.55
N LEU A 688 2.25 3.40 30.44
CA LEU A 688 3.68 3.12 30.35
C LEU A 688 4.31 3.72 29.09
N GLU A 689 3.62 3.61 27.94
CA GLU A 689 4.06 4.23 26.70
C GLU A 689 4.11 5.76 26.84
N PHE A 690 3.08 6.36 27.44
CA PHE A 690 3.04 7.80 27.70
C PHE A 690 4.21 8.25 28.59
N GLU A 691 4.43 7.58 29.73
CA GLU A 691 5.50 7.90 30.67
C GLU A 691 6.88 7.79 30.01
N ALA A 692 7.10 6.77 29.18
CA ALA A 692 8.34 6.59 28.44
C ALA A 692 8.57 7.72 27.41
N ILE A 693 7.56 8.02 26.59
CA ILE A 693 7.65 9.11 25.59
C ILE A 693 7.92 10.46 26.27
N TRP A 694 7.21 10.75 27.37
CA TRP A 694 7.34 12.03 28.05
C TRP A 694 8.73 12.20 28.67
N ARG A 695 9.20 11.17 29.38
CA ARG A 695 10.53 11.16 29.99
C ARG A 695 11.65 11.33 28.94
N GLU A 696 11.56 10.60 27.82
CA GLU A 696 12.55 10.71 26.75
C GLU A 696 12.51 12.06 26.04
N HIS A 697 11.31 12.65 25.87
CA HIS A 697 11.16 13.99 25.30
C HIS A 697 11.79 15.05 26.21
N GLU A 698 11.49 15.02 27.51
CA GLU A 698 12.06 15.96 28.49
C GLU A 698 13.59 15.87 28.56
N LYS A 699 14.14 14.67 28.40
CA LYS A 699 15.59 14.43 28.42
C LYS A 699 16.30 14.85 27.14
N SER A 700 15.71 14.56 25.98
CA SER A 700 16.40 14.67 24.68
C SER A 700 15.96 15.88 23.83
N GLY A 701 14.79 16.45 24.09
CA GLY A 701 14.16 17.46 23.25
C GLY A 701 13.58 16.93 21.93
N VAL A 702 13.75 15.63 21.62
CA VAL A 702 13.26 15.01 20.38
C VAL A 702 11.74 14.95 20.38
N GLU A 703 11.12 15.24 19.25
CA GLU A 703 9.66 15.27 19.07
C GLU A 703 8.99 13.94 19.46
N ARG A 704 7.81 14.03 20.08
CA ARG A 704 7.12 12.87 20.66
C ARG A 704 6.69 11.89 19.57
N SER A 705 6.32 12.39 18.39
CA SER A 705 5.98 11.56 17.25
C SER A 705 7.16 10.74 16.72
N ILE A 706 8.40 11.22 16.87
CA ILE A 706 9.62 10.47 16.54
C ILE A 706 9.93 9.46 17.65
N LEU A 707 9.83 9.87 18.91
CA LEU A 707 10.11 8.98 20.05
C LEU A 707 9.14 7.78 20.10
N SER A 708 7.88 8.00 19.76
CA SER A 708 6.89 6.92 19.61
C SER A 708 7.34 5.86 18.59
N ASP A 709 7.84 6.26 17.41
CA ASP A 709 8.38 5.32 16.42
C ASP A 709 9.59 4.56 16.97
N ARG A 710 10.53 5.27 17.60
CA ARG A 710 11.76 4.68 18.10
C ARG A 710 11.49 3.66 19.21
N LEU A 711 10.56 3.96 20.12
CA LEU A 711 10.12 3.01 21.14
C LEU A 711 9.48 1.78 20.50
N SER A 712 8.60 1.95 19.51
CA SER A 712 7.98 0.82 18.82
C SER A 712 8.99 -0.08 18.11
N VAL A 713 9.99 0.52 17.45
CA VAL A 713 11.08 -0.23 16.80
C VAL A 713 11.89 -0.98 17.84
N ALA A 714 12.35 -0.31 18.90
CA ALA A 714 13.14 -0.94 19.96
C ALA A 714 12.40 -2.11 20.65
N ILE A 715 11.08 -1.99 20.86
CA ILE A 715 10.28 -3.09 21.40
C ILE A 715 10.21 -4.26 20.43
N THR A 716 10.03 -3.98 19.13
CA THR A 716 9.89 -5.04 18.11
C THR A 716 11.20 -5.80 17.93
N ASP A 717 12.31 -5.07 17.80
CA ASP A 717 13.64 -5.66 17.62
C ASP A 717 14.00 -6.55 18.83
N LEU A 718 13.77 -6.04 20.05
CA LEU A 718 14.03 -6.82 21.26
C LEU A 718 13.05 -7.99 21.44
N ASP A 719 11.79 -7.85 21.05
CA ASP A 719 10.82 -8.95 21.07
C ASP A 719 11.31 -10.11 20.19
N GLU A 720 11.70 -9.82 18.95
CA GLU A 720 12.26 -10.82 18.02
C GLU A 720 13.50 -11.51 18.59
N GLU A 721 14.44 -10.76 19.18
CA GLU A 721 15.61 -11.35 19.85
C GLU A 721 15.22 -12.27 21.02
N LEU A 722 14.26 -11.85 21.86
CA LEU A 722 13.85 -12.60 23.04
C LEU A 722 13.09 -13.88 22.70
N GLN A 723 12.28 -13.87 21.64
CA GLN A 723 11.53 -15.05 21.17
C GLN A 723 12.46 -16.22 20.78
N HIS A 724 13.66 -15.91 20.32
CA HIS A 724 14.66 -16.89 19.87
C HIS A 724 15.80 -17.11 20.88
N SER A 725 15.78 -16.40 22.00
CA SER A 725 16.81 -16.48 23.03
C SER A 725 16.79 -17.80 23.83
N ASP A 726 17.92 -18.14 24.45
CA ASP A 726 18.01 -19.26 25.40
C ASP A 726 17.14 -19.06 26.65
N MET A 727 16.69 -17.83 26.93
CA MET A 727 15.78 -17.55 28.05
C MET A 727 14.42 -18.20 27.89
N TRP A 728 13.97 -18.43 26.65
CA TRP A 728 12.76 -19.21 26.41
C TRP A 728 12.92 -20.69 26.77
N LYS A 729 14.15 -21.23 26.62
CA LYS A 729 14.46 -22.63 26.95
C LYS A 729 14.49 -22.86 28.45
N ASP A 730 14.78 -21.83 29.25
CA ASP A 730 14.69 -21.91 30.71
C ASP A 730 13.22 -21.93 31.16
N GLU A 731 12.76 -23.12 31.55
CA GLU A 731 11.36 -23.34 31.92
C GLU A 731 10.92 -22.45 33.09
N ARG A 732 11.80 -22.19 34.06
CA ARG A 732 11.48 -21.38 35.24
C ARG A 732 11.21 -19.93 34.86
N THR A 733 12.09 -19.34 34.04
CA THR A 733 11.93 -17.98 33.50
C THR A 733 10.70 -17.90 32.61
N ARG A 734 10.54 -18.84 31.68
CA ARG A 734 9.39 -18.89 30.78
C ARG A 734 8.06 -18.88 31.54
N ARG A 735 7.90 -19.77 32.53
CA ARG A 735 6.67 -19.89 33.32
C ARG A 735 6.39 -18.63 34.13
N SER A 736 7.42 -18.03 34.75
CA SER A 736 7.25 -16.79 35.51
C SER A 736 6.80 -15.63 34.62
N VAL A 737 7.40 -15.47 33.45
CA VAL A 737 7.05 -14.38 32.53
C VAL A 737 5.64 -14.56 31.97
N LEU A 738 5.26 -15.78 31.59
CA LEU A 738 3.91 -16.06 31.13
C LEU A 738 2.86 -15.84 32.22
N ALA A 739 3.17 -16.16 33.49
CA ALA A 739 2.28 -15.88 34.61
C ALA A 739 2.01 -14.38 34.80
N ASP A 740 3.02 -13.54 34.56
CA ASP A 740 2.86 -12.07 34.63
C ASP A 740 2.17 -11.47 33.39
N ALA A 741 2.37 -12.09 32.23
CA ALA A 741 1.89 -11.59 30.95
C ALA A 741 0.42 -11.93 30.67
N LEU A 742 -0.02 -13.12 31.11
CA LEU A 742 -1.36 -13.64 30.84
C LEU A 742 -2.42 -12.99 31.75
N PRO A 743 -3.67 -12.85 31.29
CA PRO A 743 -4.74 -12.33 32.14
C PRO A 743 -5.03 -13.23 33.34
N ASN A 744 -5.01 -12.67 34.56
CA ASN A 744 -5.29 -13.42 35.80
C ASN A 744 -6.61 -14.19 35.76
N LEU A 745 -7.68 -13.67 35.13
CA LEU A 745 -8.95 -14.39 35.05
C LEU A 745 -8.84 -15.70 34.25
N LEU A 746 -7.95 -15.76 33.25
CA LEU A 746 -7.68 -17.02 32.54
C LEU A 746 -6.81 -17.95 33.38
N LEU A 747 -5.80 -17.41 34.05
CA LEU A 747 -4.92 -18.17 34.94
C LEU A 747 -5.72 -18.83 36.07
N ASP A 748 -6.58 -18.08 36.75
CA ASP A 748 -7.42 -18.55 37.85
C ASP A 748 -8.45 -19.58 37.38
N LYS A 749 -8.95 -19.44 36.15
CA LYS A 749 -10.02 -20.28 35.61
C LYS A 749 -9.53 -21.57 34.96
N ILE A 750 -8.38 -21.54 34.28
CA ILE A 750 -7.89 -22.62 33.42
C ILE A 750 -6.59 -23.24 33.98
N GLY A 751 -5.77 -22.42 34.65
CA GLY A 751 -4.44 -22.81 35.13
C GLY A 751 -3.35 -22.61 34.06
N LEU A 752 -2.17 -22.21 34.50
CA LEU A 752 -1.02 -21.91 33.62
C LEU A 752 -0.59 -23.11 32.78
N ASP A 753 -0.51 -24.31 33.38
CA ASP A 753 -0.09 -25.54 32.67
C ASP A 753 -1.04 -25.92 31.53
N THR A 754 -2.34 -25.80 31.78
CA THR A 754 -3.38 -26.05 30.80
C THR A 754 -3.33 -25.03 29.66
N ILE A 755 -3.04 -23.75 29.97
CA ILE A 755 -2.88 -22.71 28.94
C ILE A 755 -1.63 -22.99 28.09
N ILE A 756 -0.50 -23.31 28.70
CA ILE A 756 0.76 -23.61 27.99
C ILE A 756 0.59 -24.82 27.06
N SER A 757 -0.15 -25.85 27.49
CA SER A 757 -0.37 -27.04 26.66
C SER A 757 -1.37 -26.83 25.50
N ARG A 758 -2.31 -25.88 25.63
CA ARG A 758 -3.35 -25.63 24.61
C ARG A 758 -2.96 -24.55 23.59
N VAL A 759 -2.28 -23.50 24.05
CA VAL A 759 -1.90 -22.37 23.19
C VAL A 759 -0.66 -22.75 22.37
N PRO A 760 -0.63 -22.52 21.05
CA PRO A 760 0.52 -22.87 20.22
C PRO A 760 1.81 -22.16 20.68
N ASP A 761 2.95 -22.87 20.61
CA ASP A 761 4.26 -22.37 21.08
C ASP A 761 4.63 -21.00 20.49
N ALA A 762 4.35 -20.77 19.20
CA ALA A 762 4.59 -19.50 18.54
C ALA A 762 3.85 -18.31 19.20
N TYR A 763 2.61 -18.52 19.66
CA TYR A 763 1.85 -17.49 20.36
C TYR A 763 2.40 -17.26 21.77
N LEU A 764 2.82 -18.32 22.46
CA LEU A 764 3.42 -18.19 23.79
C LEU A 764 4.78 -17.47 23.75
N ARG A 765 5.61 -17.75 22.73
CA ARG A 765 6.85 -17.01 22.47
C ARG A 765 6.60 -15.54 22.22
N ALA A 766 5.63 -15.22 21.35
CA ALA A 766 5.27 -13.83 21.07
C ALA A 766 4.77 -13.08 22.33
N ILE A 767 3.96 -13.74 23.17
CA ILE A 767 3.51 -13.16 24.45
C ILE A 767 4.71 -12.92 25.39
N PHE A 768 5.63 -13.88 25.46
CA PHE A 768 6.83 -13.80 26.29
C PHE A 768 7.76 -12.66 25.86
N GLY A 769 8.13 -12.62 24.57
CA GLY A 769 9.03 -11.61 24.03
C GLY A 769 8.42 -10.22 24.12
N SER A 770 7.18 -10.04 23.65
CA SER A 770 6.51 -8.73 23.65
C SER A 770 6.31 -8.17 25.05
N TYR A 771 5.98 -9.03 26.03
CA TYR A 771 5.84 -8.60 27.42
C TYR A 771 7.18 -8.14 28.01
N LEU A 772 8.25 -8.93 27.87
CA LEU A 772 9.56 -8.54 28.40
C LEU A 772 10.13 -7.31 27.69
N ALA A 773 10.09 -7.29 26.36
CA ALA A 773 10.61 -6.20 25.55
C ALA A 773 9.91 -4.89 25.88
N SER A 774 8.58 -4.87 25.91
CA SER A 774 7.81 -3.66 26.23
C SER A 774 8.10 -3.15 27.65
N ARG A 775 8.16 -4.04 28.65
CA ARG A 775 8.43 -3.63 30.04
C ARG A 775 9.84 -3.07 30.20
N PHE A 776 10.82 -3.71 29.57
CA PHE A 776 12.19 -3.23 29.60
C PHE A 776 12.35 -1.88 28.89
N VAL A 777 11.85 -1.75 27.65
CA VAL A 777 11.98 -0.52 26.88
C VAL A 777 11.20 0.65 27.53
N TYR A 778 10.02 0.40 28.08
CA TYR A 778 9.28 1.46 28.80
C TYR A 778 9.97 1.89 30.10
N GLU A 779 10.69 0.99 30.79
CA GLU A 779 11.40 1.33 32.02
C GLU A 779 12.75 2.02 31.74
N PHE A 780 13.54 1.49 30.81
CA PHE A 780 14.93 1.89 30.59
C PHE A 780 15.18 2.74 29.33
N GLY A 781 14.17 2.94 28.48
CA GLY A 781 14.25 3.74 27.25
C GLY A 781 14.67 2.91 26.02
N ILE A 782 15.00 3.61 24.93
CA ILE A 782 15.19 3.05 23.58
C ILE A 782 16.58 2.41 23.41
N SER A 783 17.61 2.91 24.10
CA SER A 783 18.99 2.40 23.97
C SER A 783 19.65 2.12 25.32
N PRO A 784 19.06 1.24 26.14
CA PRO A 784 19.68 0.83 27.39
C PRO A 784 20.85 -0.12 27.13
N GLY A 785 21.93 0.02 27.90
CA GLY A 785 23.09 -0.88 27.78
C GLY A 785 22.78 -2.30 28.24
N GLN A 786 23.59 -3.28 27.82
CA GLN A 786 23.45 -4.70 28.22
C GLN A 786 23.40 -4.89 29.75
N PHE A 787 24.10 -4.03 30.50
CA PHE A 787 24.06 -4.02 31.97
C PHE A 787 22.67 -3.69 32.52
N ALA A 788 21.91 -2.80 31.88
CA ALA A 788 20.55 -2.48 32.30
C ALA A 788 19.58 -3.66 32.05
N PHE A 789 19.77 -4.39 30.95
CA PHE A 789 19.00 -5.62 30.70
C PHE A 789 19.32 -6.71 31.73
N TYR A 790 20.61 -6.87 32.06
CA TYR A 790 21.03 -7.77 33.12
C TYR A 790 20.45 -7.40 34.49
N ASP A 791 20.44 -6.12 34.88
CA ASP A 791 19.84 -5.66 36.13
C ASP A 791 18.32 -5.87 36.15
N PHE A 792 17.63 -5.55 35.05
CA PHE A 792 16.20 -5.82 34.88
C PHE A 792 15.87 -7.31 35.06
N MET A 793 16.63 -8.18 34.40
CA MET A 793 16.45 -9.63 34.51
C MET A 793 16.86 -10.16 35.88
N SER A 794 17.90 -9.64 36.51
CA SER A 794 18.35 -10.05 37.84
C SER A 794 17.31 -9.73 38.91
N LYS A 795 16.72 -8.54 38.87
CA LYS A 795 15.61 -8.15 39.75
C LYS A 795 14.38 -9.04 39.57
N ARG A 796 14.11 -9.46 38.33
CA ARG A 796 13.03 -10.39 38.02
C ARG A 796 13.34 -11.80 38.54
N MET A 797 14.53 -12.32 38.30
CA MET A 797 14.97 -13.63 38.79
C MET A 797 14.96 -13.72 40.32
N ALA A 798 15.28 -12.62 41.00
CA ALA A 798 15.19 -12.53 42.46
C ALA A 798 13.75 -12.65 43.00
N LYS A 799 12.71 -12.38 42.20
CA LYS A 799 11.30 -12.60 42.56
C LYS A 799 10.83 -14.04 42.34
N ILE A 800 11.62 -14.85 41.64
CA ILE A 800 11.30 -16.24 41.29
C ILE A 800 11.92 -17.21 42.32
N GLN A 801 12.95 -16.77 43.06
CA GLN A 801 13.49 -17.44 44.25
C GLN A 801 12.56 -17.29 45.45
#